data_AF-A0A8H7EKU5-F1
#
_entry.id   AF-A0A8H7EKU5-F1
#
_cell.length_a   1.000
_cell.length_b   1.000
_cell.length_c   1.000
_cell.angle_alpha   90.00
_cell.angle_beta   90.00
_cell.angle_gamma   90.00
#
_symmetry.space_group_name_H-M   'P 1'
#
loop_
_entity.id
_entity.type
_entity.pdbx_description
1 polymer ?
#
loop_
_entity_poly.entity_id
_entity_poly.type
_entity_poly.pdbx_seq_one_letter_code
_entity_poly.pdbx_strand_id
1 'polypeptide(L)'
;MFRLRALGQTSKAAMATVGRTIRPAFESSLRRSSAVAVGNSVRFYASNSEKVVAYTVDKFPGYVRNDKFKKLNEQDVEYFKTIVGENGVVYGNEDDLFAYNTDWMNKFRGKSQLALKPKTTQQVSAILKYCNEQKIAVVPQGGNTGLVGGSVPVFDEVVLSLQSMNKIRSFDSVSGILTADAGCVLEVLDNWLGEKGYMMPLDLGAKGSCQIGGNIATNAGGLRLLRYGSLHGTVLGLEVVLPDGTILDNMSTLRKDNTGYDLKQLFIGSEGTVGVVTGVSILTPHRSKANKDKAVNVALLGLNSFEDVQKAFKQSRVALSEILSAFEFWDINALHMFKKHATPKEVMQSEYPFYVLIETSGSNKDHDDEKLTMYLENMMEDGVAQDGVVAQDETQIRSLWSLREGFTEALGKEPAVYKYDISMPVPKLYECVEDMRQHLRDGGVFGQQDSPVTDVVAYGHVGDGNLHLNIAASRLDKKVSALIEPYLFEWVSKHQGSISAEHGLGVAKNEFLGYSKSPVMIQLMKTMKNMLDPNGIMNPYKNTADLSINMTSTELRQFALIRSQAVEWKEFTATNEWADDALRNSSLEDSNLHEHCIAVYYVVDKEQKTITNKLHVVTWSPEFKEVFQELSLGWVKELYVVEESDRRQVENPEESIIKPGGQVFILLDGDKVVGSVALVVEHGHCELGKMAISKEYQGKGFAHPLMIEFVAWAKKLGFPEVTILTDYNLVKAVSLYEKYGFKIIQRGEHPKYKRVNTIMRLEF
;
A
#
# COMPACT_ATOMS: atom_id res chain seq x y z
N MET A 1 1.31 43.76 -20.64
CA MET A 1 2.62 43.64 -21.33
C MET A 1 3.50 42.74 -20.46
N PHE A 2 3.23 41.43 -20.47
CA PHE A 2 3.83 40.44 -19.56
C PHE A 2 4.93 39.67 -20.30
N ARG A 3 6.10 39.47 -19.66
CA ARG A 3 7.29 38.86 -20.27
C ARG A 3 7.37 37.37 -19.88
N LEU A 4 7.11 36.47 -20.83
CA LEU A 4 7.75 35.15 -20.86
C LEU A 4 9.27 35.39 -20.96
N ARG A 5 10.05 34.90 -19.99
CA ARG A 5 11.50 35.12 -19.95
C ARG A 5 12.26 33.86 -20.34
N ALA A 6 13.11 33.98 -21.35
CA ALA A 6 14.23 33.07 -21.54
C ALA A 6 15.36 33.44 -20.55
N LEU A 7 15.98 32.44 -19.91
CA LEU A 7 17.14 32.63 -19.02
C LEU A 7 18.40 32.95 -19.87
N GLY A 8 18.72 34.23 -20.04
CA GLY A 8 19.93 34.68 -20.75
C GLY A 8 21.10 34.95 -19.81
N GLN A 9 22.25 34.31 -20.06
CA GLN A 9 23.55 34.73 -19.54
C GLN A 9 24.17 35.80 -20.44
N THR A 10 24.59 36.91 -19.84
CA THR A 10 25.39 37.96 -20.47
C THR A 10 26.88 37.68 -20.29
N SER A 11 27.65 37.57 -21.38
CA SER A 11 29.01 38.11 -21.43
C SER A 11 29.46 38.35 -22.86
N LYS A 12 29.73 39.62 -23.18
CA LYS A 12 30.26 40.11 -24.46
C LYS A 12 31.70 39.62 -24.69
N ALA A 13 31.99 39.34 -25.96
CA ALA A 13 33.30 39.07 -26.49
C ALA A 13 34.26 40.28 -26.39
N ALA A 14 35.55 39.99 -26.20
CA ALA A 14 36.66 40.85 -26.60
C ALA A 14 37.68 40.01 -27.36
N MET A 15 37.97 40.41 -28.59
CA MET A 15 39.03 39.86 -29.46
C MET A 15 40.41 40.22 -28.90
N ALA A 16 41.34 39.26 -28.91
CA ALA A 16 42.76 39.53 -29.06
C ALA A 16 43.44 38.34 -29.79
N THR A 17 44.00 38.65 -30.95
CA THR A 17 44.72 37.76 -31.86
C THR A 17 46.17 37.63 -31.42
N VAL A 18 46.67 36.41 -31.16
CA VAL A 18 48.10 36.08 -31.33
C VAL A 18 48.20 34.62 -31.78
N GLY A 19 48.80 34.41 -32.96
CA GLY A 19 48.97 33.09 -33.56
C GLY A 19 50.16 32.31 -33.02
N ARG A 20 50.10 30.98 -33.16
CA ARG A 20 51.27 30.15 -33.47
C ARG A 20 50.88 28.79 -34.05
N THR A 21 51.79 28.30 -34.86
CA THR A 21 51.66 27.36 -35.97
C THR A 21 52.05 25.92 -35.54
N ILE A 22 51.19 24.95 -35.86
CA ILE A 22 51.43 23.63 -36.52
C ILE A 22 52.63 22.72 -36.11
N ARG A 23 52.29 21.56 -35.52
CA ARG A 23 52.75 20.12 -35.70
C ARG A 23 54.25 19.71 -35.50
N PRO A 24 54.61 18.40 -35.59
CA PRO A 24 54.20 17.22 -34.81
C PRO A 24 55.41 16.36 -34.35
N ALA A 25 55.22 15.34 -33.51
CA ALA A 25 56.19 14.24 -33.40
C ALA A 25 55.46 12.90 -33.22
N PHE A 26 55.63 12.04 -34.22
CA PHE A 26 55.36 10.61 -34.22
C PHE A 26 56.46 9.91 -33.40
N GLU A 27 56.12 8.88 -32.63
CA GLU A 27 56.74 7.55 -32.77
C GLU A 27 56.02 6.46 -31.96
N SER A 28 56.20 5.24 -32.43
CA SER A 28 55.42 4.04 -32.24
C SER A 28 55.85 3.21 -31.02
N SER A 29 54.92 2.45 -30.43
CA SER A 29 55.20 1.07 -29.97
C SER A 29 53.93 0.33 -29.52
N LEU A 30 53.72 -0.83 -30.17
CA LEU A 30 53.25 -2.11 -29.61
C LEU A 30 52.09 -2.08 -28.60
N ARG A 31 50.86 -2.27 -29.09
CA ARG A 31 49.73 -2.71 -28.24
C ARG A 31 49.89 -4.20 -27.89
N ARG A 32 50.31 -4.48 -26.65
CA ARG A 32 50.03 -5.73 -25.95
C ARG A 32 48.67 -5.65 -25.26
N SER A 33 47.96 -6.75 -25.33
CA SER A 33 46.73 -7.07 -24.62
C SER A 33 46.85 -6.82 -23.11
N SER A 34 45.85 -6.15 -22.54
CA SER A 34 45.48 -6.30 -21.13
C SER A 34 43.97 -6.16 -21.01
N ALA A 35 43.32 -7.26 -20.64
CA ALA A 35 41.94 -7.28 -20.21
C ALA A 35 41.86 -6.51 -18.89
N VAL A 36 41.15 -5.38 -18.88
CA VAL A 36 40.84 -4.65 -17.65
C VAL A 36 39.56 -5.26 -17.09
N ALA A 37 39.71 -5.99 -15.98
CA ALA A 37 38.60 -6.40 -15.14
C ALA A 37 37.92 -5.14 -14.59
N VAL A 38 36.67 -4.89 -15.02
CA VAL A 38 35.82 -3.85 -14.45
C VAL A 38 35.24 -4.41 -13.15
N GLY A 39 35.86 -4.07 -12.03
CA GLY A 39 35.28 -4.28 -10.71
C GLY A 39 34.11 -3.31 -10.51
N ASN A 40 32.88 -3.82 -10.53
CA ASN A 40 31.70 -3.07 -10.14
C ASN A 40 31.73 -2.84 -8.62
N SER A 41 32.10 -1.63 -8.20
CA SER A 41 31.83 -1.15 -6.84
C SER A 41 30.48 -0.45 -6.85
N VAL A 42 29.47 -1.12 -6.29
CA VAL A 42 28.19 -0.51 -5.94
C VAL A 42 28.46 0.48 -4.80
N ARG A 43 28.25 1.78 -5.04
CA ARG A 43 28.35 2.79 -3.99
C ARG A 43 27.09 2.74 -3.13
N PHE A 44 27.20 2.15 -1.95
CA PHE A 44 26.21 2.26 -0.89
C PHE A 44 26.35 3.65 -0.24
N TYR A 45 25.26 4.43 -0.24
CA TYR A 45 25.20 5.65 0.55
C TYR A 45 24.84 5.26 1.99
N ALA A 46 25.86 5.26 2.86
CA ALA A 46 25.65 5.13 4.30
C ALA A 46 25.08 6.45 4.85
N SER A 47 23.82 6.46 5.26
CA SER A 47 23.30 7.48 6.16
C SER A 47 23.73 7.14 7.58
N ASN A 48 24.52 8.01 8.21
CA ASN A 48 24.87 7.93 9.63
C ASN A 48 23.61 8.01 10.51
N SER A 49 23.13 6.87 11.02
CA SER A 49 22.56 6.74 12.36
C SER A 49 22.65 5.28 12.82
N GLU A 50 23.29 5.04 13.97
CA GLU A 50 23.48 3.73 14.62
C GLU A 50 22.17 3.17 15.20
N LYS A 51 21.16 2.91 14.37
CA LYS A 51 19.99 2.12 14.79
C LYS A 51 19.72 1.03 13.77
N VAL A 52 20.06 -0.20 14.17
CA VAL A 52 19.66 -1.42 13.47
C VAL A 52 18.13 -1.40 13.32
N VAL A 53 17.64 -1.54 12.08
CA VAL A 53 16.20 -1.60 11.81
C VAL A 53 15.60 -2.78 12.58
N ALA A 54 14.63 -2.50 13.46
CA ALA A 54 13.95 -3.56 14.23
C ALA A 54 13.18 -4.49 13.30
N TYR A 55 13.07 -5.77 13.66
CA TYR A 55 12.41 -6.76 12.84
C TYR A 55 10.92 -6.43 12.67
N THR A 56 10.37 -6.78 11.51
CA THR A 56 8.96 -6.54 11.16
C THR A 56 8.03 -7.09 12.25
N VAL A 57 8.28 -8.30 12.72
CA VAL A 57 7.48 -8.98 13.75
C VAL A 57 7.54 -8.30 15.11
N ASP A 58 8.62 -7.57 15.41
CA ASP A 58 8.73 -6.83 16.68
C ASP A 58 7.97 -5.50 16.60
N LYS A 59 7.88 -4.90 15.40
CA LYS A 59 7.10 -3.68 15.16
C LYS A 59 5.61 -3.94 14.95
N PHE A 60 5.26 -5.10 14.40
CA PHE A 60 3.91 -5.53 14.06
C PHE A 60 3.64 -6.89 14.70
N PRO A 61 3.33 -6.93 16.02
CA PRO A 61 3.28 -8.18 16.79
C PRO A 61 2.19 -9.16 16.31
N GLY A 62 1.17 -8.68 15.58
CA GLY A 62 0.08 -9.50 15.05
C GLY A 62 0.49 -10.46 13.92
N TYR A 63 1.74 -10.46 13.44
CA TYR A 63 2.22 -11.49 12.53
C TYR A 63 2.69 -12.72 13.32
N VAL A 64 2.12 -13.88 12.98
CA VAL A 64 2.57 -15.19 13.47
C VAL A 64 3.19 -16.00 12.34
N ARG A 65 4.33 -16.64 12.62
CA ARG A 65 5.00 -17.51 11.65
C ARG A 65 4.14 -18.75 11.45
N ASN A 66 3.76 -19.03 10.21
CA ASN A 66 2.96 -20.22 9.94
C ASN A 66 3.80 -21.50 10.13
N ASP A 67 3.41 -22.34 11.08
CA ASP A 67 4.11 -23.59 11.42
C ASP A 67 4.11 -24.63 10.30
N LYS A 68 3.24 -24.48 9.29
CA LYS A 68 3.29 -25.33 8.08
C LYS A 68 4.60 -25.16 7.31
N PHE A 69 5.27 -24.01 7.46
CA PHE A 69 6.49 -23.73 6.74
C PHE A 69 7.69 -24.35 7.45
N LYS A 70 8.43 -25.17 6.72
CA LYS A 70 9.68 -25.79 7.20
C LYS A 70 10.70 -24.71 7.55
N LYS A 71 11.42 -24.88 8.66
CA LYS A 71 12.64 -24.13 8.96
C LYS A 71 13.81 -24.75 8.20
N LEU A 72 14.62 -23.90 7.57
CA LEU A 72 15.78 -24.36 6.80
C LEU A 72 16.75 -25.16 7.67
N ASN A 73 17.35 -26.18 7.06
CA ASN A 73 18.50 -26.89 7.60
C ASN A 73 19.65 -26.96 6.57
N GLU A 74 20.81 -27.48 6.97
CA GLU A 74 21.99 -27.54 6.10
C GLU A 74 21.76 -28.34 4.81
N GLN A 75 20.91 -29.38 4.83
CA GLN A 75 20.62 -30.17 3.63
C GLN A 75 19.86 -29.36 2.59
N ASP A 76 18.97 -28.46 3.02
CA ASP A 76 18.25 -27.54 2.12
C ASP A 76 19.26 -26.62 1.40
N VAL A 77 20.22 -26.07 2.15
CA VAL A 77 21.26 -25.17 1.61
C VAL A 77 22.15 -25.91 0.63
N GLU A 78 22.62 -27.10 0.97
CA GLU A 78 23.43 -27.94 0.08
C GLU A 78 22.65 -28.31 -1.19
N TYR A 79 21.36 -28.60 -1.08
CA TYR A 79 20.51 -28.83 -2.25
C TYR A 79 20.46 -27.58 -3.16
N PHE A 80 20.22 -26.38 -2.60
CA PHE A 80 20.20 -25.17 -3.41
C PHE A 80 21.55 -24.87 -4.08
N LYS A 81 22.68 -25.17 -3.44
CA LYS A 81 24.00 -25.06 -4.07
C LYS A 81 24.13 -25.93 -5.32
N THR A 82 23.49 -27.11 -5.36
CA THR A 82 23.47 -27.94 -6.58
C THR A 82 22.72 -27.27 -7.74
N ILE A 83 21.77 -26.38 -7.45
CA ILE A 83 20.97 -25.67 -8.47
C ILE A 83 21.69 -24.41 -8.94
N VAL A 84 22.08 -23.51 -8.02
CA VAL A 84 22.58 -22.17 -8.35
C VAL A 84 24.11 -22.04 -8.27
N GLY A 85 24.80 -23.08 -7.80
CA GLY A 85 26.23 -23.06 -7.49
C GLY A 85 26.54 -22.26 -6.21
N GLU A 86 27.76 -22.43 -5.69
CA GLU A 86 28.22 -21.77 -4.45
C GLU A 86 28.04 -20.24 -4.49
N ASN A 87 28.43 -19.61 -5.61
CA ASN A 87 28.31 -18.15 -5.77
C ASN A 87 26.86 -17.65 -5.87
N GLY A 88 25.90 -18.56 -6.12
CA GLY A 88 24.48 -18.30 -6.19
C GLY A 88 23.78 -18.29 -4.83
N VAL A 89 24.48 -18.66 -3.75
CA VAL A 89 23.94 -18.76 -2.39
C VAL A 89 24.57 -17.68 -1.50
N VAL A 90 23.75 -17.05 -0.66
CA VAL A 90 24.18 -16.22 0.48
C VAL A 90 23.52 -16.80 1.72
N TYR A 91 24.29 -17.32 2.67
CA TYR A 91 23.77 -18.12 3.78
C TYR A 91 24.51 -17.83 5.10
N GLY A 92 23.75 -17.74 6.20
CA GLY A 92 24.26 -17.77 7.58
C GLY A 92 25.02 -16.54 8.08
N ASN A 93 25.42 -15.61 7.21
CA ASN A 93 26.04 -14.34 7.58
C ASN A 93 24.98 -13.22 7.61
N GLU A 94 24.75 -12.64 8.80
CA GLU A 94 23.73 -11.60 8.99
C GLU A 94 24.05 -10.30 8.24
N ASP A 95 25.32 -9.91 8.15
CA ASP A 95 25.75 -8.69 7.46
C ASP A 95 25.52 -8.81 5.94
N ASP A 96 25.84 -9.97 5.35
CA ASP A 96 25.61 -10.24 3.93
C ASP A 96 24.11 -10.31 3.59
N LEU A 97 23.29 -10.75 4.54
CA LEU A 97 21.84 -10.87 4.41
C LEU A 97 21.08 -9.59 4.77
N PHE A 98 21.75 -8.59 5.37
CA PHE A 98 21.11 -7.38 5.86
C PHE A 98 20.35 -6.63 4.77
N ALA A 99 20.98 -6.48 3.58
CA ALA A 99 20.40 -5.79 2.44
C ALA A 99 19.22 -6.55 1.78
N TYR A 100 19.15 -7.87 1.95
CA TYR A 100 18.03 -8.69 1.46
C TYR A 100 16.86 -8.68 2.44
N ASN A 101 17.16 -8.54 3.73
CA ASN A 101 16.17 -8.53 4.80
C ASN A 101 15.55 -7.15 5.05
N THR A 102 16.23 -6.06 4.72
CA THR A 102 15.79 -4.68 5.03
C THR A 102 15.21 -3.99 3.80
N ASP A 103 14.06 -3.35 3.95
CA ASP A 103 13.42 -2.63 2.84
C ASP A 103 14.05 -1.25 2.58
N TRP A 104 13.71 -0.63 1.45
CA TRP A 104 14.27 0.66 1.04
C TRP A 104 14.00 1.79 2.05
N MET A 105 12.85 1.75 2.73
CA MET A 105 12.46 2.78 3.71
C MET A 105 13.04 2.55 5.11
N ASN A 106 13.81 1.48 5.34
CA ASN A 106 14.25 1.05 6.68
C ASN A 106 13.06 0.88 7.67
N LYS A 107 11.89 0.50 7.15
CA LYS A 107 10.65 0.30 7.92
C LYS A 107 10.46 -1.16 8.29
N PHE A 108 10.77 -2.08 7.39
CA PHE A 108 10.55 -3.51 7.50
C PHE A 108 11.88 -4.27 7.45
N ARG A 109 12.04 -5.26 8.34
CA ARG A 109 13.20 -6.14 8.36
C ARG A 109 12.83 -7.59 8.67
N GLY A 110 13.17 -8.50 7.77
CA GLY A 110 13.04 -9.95 7.95
C GLY A 110 14.19 -10.60 8.71
N LYS A 111 14.08 -11.91 8.93
CA LYS A 111 15.06 -12.80 9.59
C LYS A 111 15.51 -13.95 8.67
N SER A 112 15.42 -13.76 7.35
CA SER A 112 15.86 -14.78 6.40
C SER A 112 17.31 -15.13 6.61
N GLN A 113 17.59 -16.43 6.57
CA GLN A 113 18.93 -17.00 6.69
C GLN A 113 19.56 -17.31 5.33
N LEU A 114 18.80 -17.14 4.23
CA LEU A 114 19.19 -17.60 2.91
C LEU A 114 18.66 -16.70 1.80
N ALA A 115 19.57 -16.21 0.95
CA ALA A 115 19.22 -15.59 -0.32
C ALA A 115 19.82 -16.39 -1.49
N LEU A 116 18.99 -16.64 -2.51
CA LEU A 116 19.35 -17.38 -3.73
C LEU A 116 19.37 -16.45 -4.93
N LYS A 117 20.37 -16.60 -5.80
CA LYS A 117 20.63 -15.74 -6.97
C LYS A 117 20.66 -16.57 -8.26
N PRO A 118 19.52 -17.12 -8.72
CA PRO A 118 19.45 -17.87 -9.97
C PRO A 118 19.84 -17.00 -11.18
N LYS A 119 20.34 -17.66 -12.23
CA LYS A 119 20.75 -17.06 -13.51
C LYS A 119 19.83 -17.45 -14.66
N THR A 120 18.94 -18.42 -14.46
CA THR A 120 18.04 -18.95 -15.50
C THR A 120 16.66 -19.28 -14.94
N THR A 121 15.66 -19.28 -15.83
CA THR A 121 14.28 -19.70 -15.52
C THR A 121 14.23 -21.13 -14.99
N GLN A 122 15.08 -22.03 -15.51
CA GLN A 122 15.14 -23.42 -15.05
C GLN A 122 15.64 -23.52 -13.61
N GLN A 123 16.58 -22.67 -13.19
CA GLN A 123 17.01 -22.62 -11.79
C GLN A 123 15.90 -22.10 -10.87
N VAL A 124 15.16 -21.07 -11.29
CA VAL A 124 13.97 -20.59 -10.56
C VAL A 124 12.93 -21.71 -10.41
N SER A 125 12.63 -22.42 -11.50
CA SER A 125 11.75 -23.59 -11.53
C SER A 125 12.17 -24.69 -10.55
N ALA A 126 13.44 -25.08 -10.56
CA ALA A 126 13.95 -26.09 -9.64
C ALA A 126 13.89 -25.65 -8.17
N ILE A 127 14.18 -24.37 -7.89
CA ILE A 127 14.08 -23.80 -6.53
C ILE A 127 12.62 -23.82 -6.05
N LEU A 128 11.68 -23.28 -6.83
CA LEU A 128 10.28 -23.21 -6.42
C LEU A 128 9.66 -24.60 -6.25
N LYS A 129 9.96 -25.53 -7.16
CA LYS A 129 9.54 -26.92 -7.01
C LYS A 129 9.98 -27.52 -5.68
N TYR A 130 11.27 -27.39 -5.35
CA TYR A 130 11.80 -27.90 -4.09
C TYR A 130 11.17 -27.21 -2.88
N CYS A 131 11.06 -25.88 -2.91
CA CYS A 131 10.41 -25.12 -1.85
C CYS A 131 8.95 -25.55 -1.66
N ASN A 132 8.22 -25.82 -2.73
CA ASN A 132 6.83 -26.26 -2.66
C ASN A 132 6.69 -27.66 -2.07
N GLU A 133 7.55 -28.60 -2.49
CA GLU A 133 7.60 -29.97 -1.94
C GLU A 133 8.00 -29.97 -0.44
N GLN A 134 8.92 -29.09 -0.05
CA GLN A 134 9.41 -28.96 1.33
C GLN A 134 8.62 -27.97 2.19
N LYS A 135 7.60 -27.30 1.63
CA LYS A 135 6.87 -26.20 2.26
C LYS A 135 7.80 -25.11 2.84
N ILE A 136 8.81 -24.70 2.08
CA ILE A 136 9.68 -23.58 2.40
C ILE A 136 9.08 -22.32 1.77
N ALA A 137 8.81 -21.30 2.58
CA ALA A 137 8.29 -20.03 2.10
C ALA A 137 9.36 -19.24 1.32
N VAL A 138 8.95 -18.52 0.29
CA VAL A 138 9.83 -17.80 -0.65
C VAL A 138 9.35 -16.36 -0.83
N VAL A 139 10.27 -15.40 -0.81
CA VAL A 139 10.02 -14.00 -1.16
C VAL A 139 10.80 -13.65 -2.43
N PRO A 140 10.12 -13.44 -3.58
CA PRO A 140 10.76 -12.92 -4.78
C PRO A 140 11.25 -11.49 -4.55
N GLN A 141 12.47 -11.21 -4.95
CA GLN A 141 13.07 -9.89 -4.78
C GLN A 141 13.77 -9.43 -6.07
N GLY A 142 13.31 -8.28 -6.58
CA GLY A 142 13.96 -7.56 -7.66
C GLY A 142 15.03 -6.60 -7.14
N GLY A 143 14.93 -5.32 -7.52
CA GLY A 143 15.83 -4.26 -7.06
C GLY A 143 15.66 -3.80 -5.61
N ASN A 144 14.72 -4.39 -4.86
CA ASN A 144 14.36 -4.02 -3.48
C ASN A 144 14.05 -2.52 -3.26
N THR A 145 13.32 -1.91 -4.21
CA THR A 145 12.92 -0.48 -4.16
C THR A 145 11.43 -0.28 -3.86
N GLY A 146 10.70 -1.33 -3.48
CA GLY A 146 9.29 -1.25 -3.11
C GLY A 146 9.08 -0.55 -1.75
N LEU A 147 7.97 0.17 -1.59
CA LEU A 147 7.73 1.06 -0.44
C LEU A 147 6.75 0.50 0.61
N VAL A 148 6.26 -0.72 0.40
CA VAL A 148 5.18 -1.32 1.19
C VAL A 148 5.60 -2.60 1.91
N GLY A 149 6.89 -2.91 1.96
CA GLY A 149 7.42 -4.13 2.60
C GLY A 149 7.18 -5.42 1.80
N GLY A 150 6.68 -5.32 0.56
CA GLY A 150 6.40 -6.49 -0.28
C GLY A 150 7.65 -7.28 -0.69
N SER A 151 8.80 -6.60 -0.82
CA SER A 151 10.05 -7.16 -1.34
C SER A 151 10.94 -7.85 -0.31
N VAL A 152 10.61 -7.79 0.99
CA VAL A 152 11.45 -8.35 2.07
C VAL A 152 10.70 -9.39 2.91
N PRO A 153 11.39 -10.36 3.53
CA PRO A 153 10.77 -11.36 4.41
C PRO A 153 10.07 -10.73 5.63
N VAL A 154 9.02 -11.39 6.13
CA VAL A 154 8.42 -11.04 7.44
C VAL A 154 9.12 -11.84 8.54
N PHE A 155 9.38 -13.12 8.29
CA PHE A 155 10.08 -14.06 9.16
C PHE A 155 11.36 -14.56 8.46
N ASP A 156 11.47 -15.87 8.25
CA ASP A 156 12.63 -16.61 7.78
C ASP A 156 12.47 -17.12 6.35
N GLU A 157 11.57 -16.54 5.56
CA GLU A 157 11.34 -16.93 4.16
C GLU A 157 12.63 -16.82 3.34
N VAL A 158 12.86 -17.75 2.40
CA VAL A 158 14.00 -17.69 1.48
C VAL A 158 13.84 -16.51 0.54
N VAL A 159 14.87 -15.66 0.45
CA VAL A 159 14.87 -14.57 -0.54
C VAL A 159 15.31 -15.12 -1.89
N LEU A 160 14.47 -14.97 -2.91
CA LEU A 160 14.77 -15.34 -4.28
C LEU A 160 15.09 -14.08 -5.09
N SER A 161 16.38 -13.75 -5.19
CA SER A 161 16.86 -12.53 -5.84
C SER A 161 17.06 -12.74 -7.34
N LEU A 162 16.38 -11.94 -8.16
CA LEU A 162 16.46 -12.02 -9.62
C LEU A 162 17.62 -11.23 -10.23
N GLN A 163 18.45 -10.56 -9.43
CA GLN A 163 19.52 -9.66 -9.90
C GLN A 163 20.54 -10.30 -10.87
N SER A 164 20.70 -11.63 -10.79
CA SER A 164 21.59 -12.39 -11.66
C SER A 164 20.96 -12.80 -13.01
N MET A 165 19.65 -12.57 -13.18
CA MET A 165 18.90 -12.77 -14.44
C MET A 165 18.76 -11.42 -15.14
N ASN A 166 19.83 -10.94 -15.78
CA ASN A 166 19.92 -9.57 -16.26
C ASN A 166 20.27 -9.43 -17.76
N LYS A 167 19.94 -10.44 -18.57
CA LYS A 167 20.22 -10.41 -20.01
C LYS A 167 19.09 -9.77 -20.80
N ILE A 168 19.45 -8.86 -21.70
CA ILE A 168 18.59 -8.48 -22.82
C ILE A 168 18.63 -9.66 -23.82
N ARG A 169 17.45 -10.23 -24.12
CA ARG A 169 17.32 -11.45 -24.92
C ARG A 169 17.26 -11.13 -26.42
N SER A 170 16.38 -10.21 -26.81
CA SER A 170 16.26 -9.75 -28.21
C SER A 170 15.61 -8.38 -28.30
N PHE A 171 15.77 -7.74 -29.45
CA PHE A 171 15.05 -6.51 -29.80
C PHE A 171 14.74 -6.51 -31.29
N ASP A 172 13.48 -6.29 -31.64
CA ASP A 172 13.07 -6.06 -33.03
C ASP A 172 12.95 -4.56 -33.29
N SER A 173 13.87 -4.03 -34.09
CA SER A 173 13.93 -2.61 -34.42
C SER A 173 12.81 -2.13 -35.35
N VAL A 174 12.04 -3.03 -35.96
CA VAL A 174 10.89 -2.69 -36.80
C VAL A 174 9.65 -2.54 -35.93
N SER A 175 9.37 -3.51 -35.06
CA SER A 175 8.19 -3.47 -34.19
C SER A 175 8.40 -2.70 -32.88
N GLY A 176 9.66 -2.44 -32.49
CA GLY A 176 9.99 -1.81 -31.23
C GLY A 176 9.76 -2.73 -30.03
N ILE A 177 9.83 -4.05 -30.21
CA ILE A 177 9.58 -5.02 -29.14
C ILE A 177 10.90 -5.47 -28.52
N LEU A 178 11.02 -5.29 -27.21
CA LEU A 178 12.15 -5.75 -26.40
C LEU A 178 11.76 -7.04 -25.68
N THR A 179 12.64 -8.04 -25.68
CA THR A 179 12.58 -9.15 -24.73
C THR A 179 13.80 -9.15 -23.81
N ALA A 180 13.59 -9.38 -22.52
CA ALA A 180 14.63 -9.31 -21.50
C ALA A 180 14.33 -10.23 -20.31
N ASP A 181 15.36 -10.55 -19.54
CA ASP A 181 15.20 -11.18 -18.23
C ASP A 181 14.61 -10.20 -17.20
N ALA A 182 13.89 -10.74 -16.23
CA ALA A 182 13.18 -9.97 -15.19
C ALA A 182 14.11 -9.13 -14.29
N GLY A 183 15.37 -9.51 -14.12
CA GLY A 183 16.35 -8.80 -13.30
C GLY A 183 17.07 -7.66 -14.02
N CYS A 184 16.73 -7.36 -15.28
CA CYS A 184 17.29 -6.20 -15.96
C CYS A 184 16.85 -4.89 -15.27
N VAL A 185 17.82 -4.05 -14.91
CA VAL A 185 17.59 -2.72 -14.31
C VAL A 185 16.94 -1.79 -15.34
N LEU A 186 15.93 -1.04 -14.93
CA LEU A 186 15.15 -0.18 -15.82
C LEU A 186 16.03 0.85 -16.58
N GLU A 187 16.93 1.53 -15.89
CA GLU A 187 17.86 2.50 -16.50
C GLU A 187 18.79 1.84 -17.52
N VAL A 188 19.24 0.61 -17.26
CA VAL A 188 20.08 -0.14 -18.21
C VAL A 188 19.31 -0.46 -19.49
N LEU A 189 18.05 -0.90 -19.37
CA LEU A 189 17.18 -1.14 -20.51
C LEU A 189 16.92 0.15 -21.30
N ASP A 190 16.58 1.24 -20.60
CA ASP A 190 16.27 2.51 -21.23
C ASP A 190 17.48 3.09 -21.98
N ASN A 191 18.67 3.09 -21.38
CA ASN A 191 19.90 3.55 -22.03
C ASN A 191 20.24 2.71 -23.27
N TRP A 192 20.13 1.38 -23.17
CA TRP A 192 20.41 0.48 -24.29
C TRP A 192 19.43 0.64 -25.45
N LEU A 193 18.15 0.92 -25.16
CA LEU A 193 17.14 1.28 -26.17
C LEU A 193 17.40 2.68 -26.75
N GLY A 194 17.88 3.62 -25.94
CA GLY A 194 18.18 4.99 -26.35
C GLY A 194 19.19 5.07 -27.50
N GLU A 195 20.22 4.22 -27.46
CA GLU A 195 21.18 4.05 -28.56
C GLU A 195 20.46 3.71 -29.89
N LYS A 196 19.38 2.94 -29.82
CA LYS A 196 18.58 2.45 -30.96
C LYS A 196 17.42 3.37 -31.34
N GLY A 197 17.23 4.49 -30.63
CA GLY A 197 16.13 5.42 -30.90
C GLY A 197 14.79 5.01 -30.29
N TYR A 198 14.83 4.18 -29.26
CA TYR A 198 13.68 3.73 -28.49
C TYR A 198 13.85 4.09 -27.01
N MET A 199 12.82 3.87 -26.21
CA MET A 199 12.86 4.06 -24.76
C MET A 199 11.90 3.11 -24.06
N MET A 200 12.09 2.92 -22.77
CA MET A 200 11.12 2.17 -21.98
C MET A 200 9.80 2.95 -21.89
N PRO A 201 8.63 2.26 -21.90
CA PRO A 201 7.32 2.93 -21.83
C PRO A 201 7.00 3.51 -20.44
N LEU A 202 7.84 3.26 -19.44
CA LEU A 202 7.71 3.75 -18.07
C LEU A 202 9.02 4.40 -17.62
N ASP A 203 8.91 5.36 -16.70
CA ASP A 203 10.05 5.98 -16.03
C ASP A 203 9.66 6.37 -14.61
N LEU A 204 10.56 6.18 -13.65
CA LEU A 204 10.31 6.38 -12.22
C LEU A 204 11.60 6.69 -11.46
N GLY A 205 11.48 7.32 -10.29
CA GLY A 205 12.64 7.80 -9.52
C GLY A 205 13.65 6.72 -9.14
N ALA A 206 13.21 5.46 -9.00
CA ALA A 206 14.07 4.31 -8.68
C ALA A 206 14.73 3.65 -9.90
N LYS A 207 14.71 4.26 -11.10
CA LYS A 207 15.15 3.65 -12.38
C LYS A 207 16.56 3.03 -12.35
N GLY A 208 17.47 3.60 -11.57
CA GLY A 208 18.84 3.12 -11.41
C GLY A 208 18.99 1.82 -10.61
N SER A 209 17.91 1.32 -10.00
CA SER A 209 17.95 0.11 -9.16
C SER A 209 16.74 -0.80 -9.34
N CYS A 210 15.55 -0.27 -9.67
CA CYS A 210 14.39 -1.09 -9.93
C CYS A 210 14.63 -2.01 -11.14
N GLN A 211 14.11 -3.23 -11.05
CA GLN A 211 14.24 -4.25 -12.09
C GLN A 211 12.91 -4.45 -12.78
N ILE A 212 12.93 -4.78 -14.08
CA ILE A 212 11.70 -4.83 -14.89
C ILE A 212 10.67 -5.84 -14.38
N GLY A 213 11.11 -6.98 -13.83
CA GLY A 213 10.23 -7.95 -13.17
C GLY A 213 9.56 -7.41 -11.92
N GLY A 214 10.27 -6.57 -11.14
CA GLY A 214 9.70 -5.85 -10.01
C GLY A 214 8.65 -4.84 -10.45
N ASN A 215 8.97 -4.03 -11.48
CA ASN A 215 8.03 -3.07 -12.06
C ASN A 215 6.74 -3.75 -12.52
N ILE A 216 6.85 -4.91 -13.18
CA ILE A 216 5.72 -5.72 -13.62
C ILE A 216 4.94 -6.26 -12.42
N ALA A 217 5.63 -6.88 -11.46
CA ALA A 217 4.99 -7.45 -10.29
C ALA A 217 4.23 -6.41 -9.46
N THR A 218 4.67 -5.14 -9.44
CA THR A 218 3.96 -4.06 -8.75
C THR A 218 3.04 -3.25 -9.66
N ASN A 219 2.95 -3.56 -10.96
CA ASN A 219 2.29 -2.73 -11.98
C ASN A 219 2.69 -1.24 -11.85
N ALA A 220 4.00 -0.98 -11.78
CA ALA A 220 4.53 0.36 -11.60
C ALA A 220 4.01 1.32 -12.68
N GLY A 221 3.58 2.51 -12.26
CA GLY A 221 3.17 3.59 -13.14
C GLY A 221 4.33 4.52 -13.47
N GLY A 222 4.37 5.67 -12.80
CA GLY A 222 5.45 6.65 -12.89
C GLY A 222 5.20 7.78 -13.89
N LEU A 223 6.24 8.55 -14.16
CA LEU A 223 6.19 9.91 -14.74
C LEU A 223 5.57 10.00 -16.14
N ARG A 224 5.47 8.88 -16.85
CA ARG A 224 5.03 8.81 -18.25
C ARG A 224 3.80 7.94 -18.47
N LEU A 225 3.13 7.51 -17.39
CA LEU A 225 1.92 6.68 -17.49
C LEU A 225 0.82 7.38 -18.28
N LEU A 226 0.70 8.71 -18.15
CA LEU A 226 -0.25 9.53 -18.91
C LEU A 226 -0.18 9.30 -20.43
N ARG A 227 1.03 9.08 -20.97
CA ARG A 227 1.24 8.95 -22.42
C ARG A 227 1.30 7.51 -22.90
N TYR A 228 1.98 6.63 -22.17
CA TYR A 228 2.25 5.26 -22.63
C TYR A 228 1.36 4.21 -21.94
N GLY A 229 0.60 4.61 -20.93
CA GLY A 229 -0.34 3.76 -20.22
C GLY A 229 0.31 2.77 -19.25
N SER A 230 -0.53 1.93 -18.66
CA SER A 230 -0.13 0.90 -17.70
C SER A 230 0.67 -0.24 -18.36
N LEU A 231 1.49 -0.91 -17.55
CA LEU A 231 2.15 -2.16 -17.92
C LEU A 231 1.17 -3.25 -18.37
N HIS A 232 -0.09 -3.24 -17.92
CA HIS A 232 -1.14 -4.12 -18.45
C HIS A 232 -1.32 -4.01 -19.96
N GLY A 233 -1.03 -2.85 -20.57
CA GLY A 233 -1.14 -2.62 -22.00
C GLY A 233 0.17 -2.70 -22.79
N THR A 234 1.30 -2.38 -22.16
CA THR A 234 2.61 -2.31 -22.83
C THR A 234 3.39 -3.61 -22.76
N VAL A 235 3.18 -4.44 -21.73
CA VAL A 235 3.67 -5.81 -21.67
C VAL A 235 2.89 -6.66 -22.68
N LEU A 236 3.61 -7.35 -23.56
CA LEU A 236 3.04 -8.21 -24.60
C LEU A 236 3.04 -9.68 -24.17
N GLY A 237 4.06 -10.10 -23.41
CA GLY A 237 4.23 -11.48 -22.97
C GLY A 237 5.11 -11.57 -21.73
N LEU A 238 4.93 -12.64 -20.96
CA LEU A 238 5.70 -12.94 -19.76
C LEU A 238 6.12 -14.41 -19.75
N GLU A 239 7.32 -14.68 -19.25
CA GLU A 239 7.75 -15.98 -18.78
C GLU A 239 7.65 -15.97 -17.25
N VAL A 240 6.88 -16.90 -16.68
CA VAL A 240 6.59 -16.95 -15.24
C VAL A 240 6.81 -18.36 -14.72
N VAL A 241 7.42 -18.49 -13.55
CA VAL A 241 7.50 -19.76 -12.82
C VAL A 241 6.46 -19.77 -11.71
N LEU A 242 5.58 -20.77 -11.75
CA LEU A 242 4.54 -21.00 -10.75
C LEU A 242 5.13 -21.63 -9.47
N PRO A 243 4.38 -21.62 -8.35
CA PRO A 243 4.88 -22.14 -7.05
C PRO A 243 5.34 -23.59 -7.11
N ASP A 244 4.68 -24.44 -7.89
CA ASP A 244 5.04 -25.85 -8.08
C ASP A 244 6.28 -26.07 -8.98
N GLY A 245 6.86 -24.97 -9.49
CA GLY A 245 7.99 -24.96 -10.42
C GLY A 245 7.57 -25.05 -11.89
N THR A 246 6.28 -25.12 -12.23
CA THR A 246 5.81 -25.12 -13.61
C THR A 246 6.20 -23.82 -14.30
N ILE A 247 6.82 -23.91 -15.48
CA ILE A 247 7.18 -22.74 -16.30
C ILE A 247 6.00 -22.44 -17.22
N LEU A 248 5.35 -21.30 -17.00
CA LEU A 248 4.39 -20.71 -17.91
C LEU A 248 5.13 -19.77 -18.86
N ASP A 249 5.44 -20.25 -20.06
CA ASP A 249 6.09 -19.45 -21.09
C ASP A 249 5.05 -18.88 -22.07
N ASN A 250 4.75 -17.60 -21.93
CA ASN A 250 4.00 -16.82 -22.90
C ASN A 250 4.80 -15.56 -23.29
N MET A 251 6.04 -15.75 -23.75
CA MET A 251 6.90 -14.67 -24.26
C MET A 251 6.47 -14.15 -25.65
N SER A 252 5.16 -13.95 -25.85
CA SER A 252 4.58 -13.43 -27.08
C SER A 252 5.17 -12.07 -27.44
N THR A 253 5.51 -11.90 -28.71
CA THR A 253 5.92 -10.63 -29.32
C THR A 253 4.83 -10.08 -30.25
N LEU A 254 3.60 -10.56 -30.12
CA LEU A 254 2.49 -10.12 -30.95
C LEU A 254 1.83 -8.89 -30.32
N ARG A 255 1.55 -7.87 -31.14
CA ARG A 255 0.81 -6.67 -30.69
C ARG A 255 -0.65 -6.98 -30.34
N LYS A 256 -1.21 -8.03 -30.95
CA LYS A 256 -2.58 -8.52 -30.77
C LYS A 256 -2.57 -10.04 -30.83
N ASP A 257 -3.13 -10.67 -29.80
CA ASP A 257 -3.31 -12.12 -29.72
C ASP A 257 -4.53 -12.40 -28.83
N ASN A 258 -5.60 -12.92 -29.42
CA ASN A 258 -6.88 -13.16 -28.74
C ASN A 258 -7.20 -14.68 -28.68
N THR A 259 -6.17 -15.52 -28.55
CA THR A 259 -6.29 -16.98 -28.57
C THR A 259 -6.59 -17.61 -27.19
N GLY A 260 -7.46 -16.99 -26.40
CA GLY A 260 -7.86 -17.47 -25.07
C GLY A 260 -7.86 -16.36 -24.02
N TYR A 261 -7.68 -16.74 -22.75
CA TYR A 261 -7.55 -15.78 -21.65
C TYR A 261 -6.18 -15.10 -21.67
N ASP A 262 -6.14 -13.82 -21.33
CA ASP A 262 -4.89 -13.06 -21.24
C ASP A 262 -4.18 -13.33 -19.89
N LEU A 263 -3.62 -14.53 -19.74
CA LEU A 263 -3.08 -15.02 -18.46
C LEU A 263 -1.96 -14.15 -17.88
N LYS A 264 -1.21 -13.42 -18.73
CA LYS A 264 -0.12 -12.54 -18.26
C LYS A 264 -0.64 -11.47 -17.29
N GLN A 265 -1.91 -11.06 -17.45
CA GLN A 265 -2.54 -10.03 -16.63
C GLN A 265 -2.63 -10.42 -15.15
N LEU A 266 -2.70 -11.71 -14.83
CA LEU A 266 -2.75 -12.20 -13.46
C LEU A 266 -1.45 -11.94 -12.68
N PHE A 267 -0.33 -11.77 -13.39
CA PHE A 267 1.00 -11.61 -12.78
C PHE A 267 1.43 -10.15 -12.69
N ILE A 268 0.86 -9.28 -13.53
CA ILE A 268 1.08 -7.83 -13.51
C ILE A 268 0.32 -7.26 -12.30
N GLY A 269 1.03 -6.68 -11.33
CA GLY A 269 0.44 -6.20 -10.07
C GLY A 269 0.21 -7.29 -9.01
N SER A 270 0.72 -8.51 -9.21
CA SER A 270 0.55 -9.63 -8.26
C SER A 270 1.55 -9.63 -7.09
N GLU A 271 2.57 -8.79 -7.16
CA GLU A 271 3.63 -8.62 -6.17
C GLU A 271 4.33 -9.95 -5.78
N GLY A 272 4.46 -10.85 -6.75
CA GLY A 272 5.14 -12.14 -6.56
C GLY A 272 4.35 -13.16 -5.72
N THR A 273 3.07 -12.91 -5.43
CA THR A 273 2.26 -13.81 -4.61
C THR A 273 1.72 -15.03 -5.36
N VAL A 274 1.69 -15.02 -6.70
CA VAL A 274 1.12 -16.12 -7.49
C VAL A 274 2.12 -16.73 -8.48
N GLY A 275 3.37 -16.28 -8.46
CA GLY A 275 4.44 -16.75 -9.33
C GLY A 275 5.60 -15.76 -9.41
N VAL A 276 6.68 -16.18 -10.07
CA VAL A 276 7.90 -15.37 -10.28
C VAL A 276 8.05 -15.06 -11.75
N VAL A 277 7.95 -13.78 -12.11
CA VAL A 277 8.26 -13.31 -13.47
C VAL A 277 9.76 -13.47 -13.70
N THR A 278 10.17 -14.23 -14.71
CA THR A 278 11.58 -14.47 -15.07
C THR A 278 11.98 -13.83 -16.39
N GLY A 279 11.02 -13.56 -17.27
CA GLY A 279 11.24 -12.91 -18.56
C GLY A 279 10.06 -12.04 -18.96
N VAL A 280 10.33 -11.03 -19.79
CA VAL A 280 9.33 -10.09 -20.30
C VAL A 280 9.52 -9.85 -21.79
N SER A 281 8.41 -9.74 -22.51
CA SER A 281 8.29 -9.11 -23.83
C SER A 281 7.48 -7.82 -23.68
N ILE A 282 8.05 -6.68 -24.06
CA ILE A 282 7.46 -5.35 -23.84
C ILE A 282 7.57 -4.48 -25.09
N LEU A 283 6.49 -3.74 -25.39
CA LEU A 283 6.47 -2.75 -26.44
C LEU A 283 7.18 -1.48 -25.98
N THR A 284 8.16 -1.04 -26.76
CA THR A 284 8.97 0.14 -26.46
C THR A 284 8.63 1.29 -27.41
N PRO A 285 8.25 2.47 -26.91
CA PRO A 285 8.02 3.64 -27.74
C PRO A 285 9.31 4.13 -28.42
N HIS A 286 9.14 4.80 -29.55
CA HIS A 286 10.22 5.58 -30.13
C HIS A 286 10.62 6.72 -29.18
N ARG A 287 11.93 6.86 -28.98
CA ARG A 287 12.49 8.04 -28.33
C ARG A 287 12.50 9.16 -29.36
N SER A 288 11.96 10.33 -29.02
CA SER A 288 11.98 11.49 -29.92
C SER A 288 13.43 11.79 -30.33
N LYS A 289 13.77 11.40 -31.56
CA LYS A 289 15.00 11.73 -32.28
C LYS A 289 14.58 12.52 -33.50
N ALA A 290 14.24 13.79 -33.32
CA ALA A 290 14.28 14.71 -34.45
C ALA A 290 15.74 15.18 -34.60
N ASN A 291 16.23 15.23 -35.84
CA ASN A 291 17.59 15.65 -36.18
C ASN A 291 18.01 16.91 -35.44
N LYS A 292 19.25 16.95 -34.90
CA LYS A 292 19.91 18.05 -34.17
C LYS A 292 19.16 18.67 -32.98
N ASP A 293 17.82 18.64 -32.94
CA ASP A 293 16.98 19.26 -31.94
C ASP A 293 15.88 18.27 -31.49
N LYS A 294 16.01 17.73 -30.27
CA LYS A 294 14.99 16.83 -29.69
C LYS A 294 13.67 17.57 -29.54
N ALA A 295 12.56 16.98 -30.00
CA ALA A 295 11.21 17.51 -29.81
C ALA A 295 10.67 17.08 -28.43
N VAL A 296 11.38 17.49 -27.37
CA VAL A 296 10.99 17.32 -25.97
C VAL A 296 11.08 18.68 -25.31
N ASN A 297 9.97 19.14 -24.74
CA ASN A 297 9.89 20.42 -24.05
C ASN A 297 9.42 20.20 -22.62
N VAL A 298 9.94 21.00 -21.69
CA VAL A 298 9.47 21.03 -20.30
C VAL A 298 9.16 22.46 -19.91
N ALA A 299 7.96 22.66 -19.40
CA ALA A 299 7.51 23.94 -18.84
C ALA A 299 7.12 23.75 -17.37
N LEU A 300 7.42 24.76 -16.55
CA LEU A 300 6.98 24.88 -15.17
C LEU A 300 6.09 26.12 -15.05
N LEU A 301 4.90 25.97 -14.47
CA LEU A 301 3.93 27.04 -14.24
C LEU A 301 3.71 27.24 -12.73
N GLY A 302 3.56 28.49 -12.30
CA GLY A 302 3.13 28.87 -10.95
C GLY A 302 1.65 29.27 -10.95
N LEU A 303 0.86 28.72 -10.02
CA LEU A 303 -0.60 28.87 -9.97
C LEU A 303 -1.09 29.20 -8.55
N ASN A 304 -2.22 29.89 -8.46
CA ASN A 304 -2.78 30.37 -7.18
C ASN A 304 -3.69 29.36 -6.48
N SER A 305 -4.26 28.39 -7.20
CA SER A 305 -5.24 27.46 -6.65
C SER A 305 -5.17 26.08 -7.31
N PHE A 306 -5.68 25.06 -6.63
CA PHE A 306 -5.85 23.74 -7.23
C PHE A 306 -6.94 23.70 -8.31
N GLU A 307 -7.88 24.65 -8.30
CA GLU A 307 -8.83 24.82 -9.40
C GLU A 307 -8.10 25.25 -10.68
N ASP A 308 -7.09 26.12 -10.57
CA ASP A 308 -6.27 26.53 -11.70
C ASP A 308 -5.38 25.39 -12.21
N VAL A 309 -4.90 24.51 -11.32
CA VAL A 309 -4.25 23.24 -11.72
C VAL A 309 -5.19 22.39 -12.58
N GLN A 310 -6.45 22.26 -12.18
CA GLN A 310 -7.46 21.53 -12.96
C GLN A 310 -7.77 22.18 -14.31
N LYS A 311 -7.87 23.53 -14.35
CA LYS A 311 -8.05 24.28 -15.61
C LYS A 311 -6.85 24.09 -16.55
N ALA A 312 -5.63 24.21 -16.04
CA ALA A 312 -4.41 23.97 -16.78
C ALA A 312 -4.36 22.55 -17.34
N PHE A 313 -4.71 21.54 -16.53
CA PHE A 313 -4.77 20.15 -16.98
C PHE A 313 -5.83 19.92 -18.06
N LYS A 314 -7.03 20.48 -17.89
CA LYS A 314 -8.09 20.38 -18.89
C LYS A 314 -7.65 20.99 -20.22
N GLN A 315 -7.02 22.16 -20.18
CA GLN A 315 -6.59 22.86 -21.39
C GLN A 315 -5.37 22.19 -22.05
N SER A 316 -4.44 21.64 -21.27
CA SER A 316 -3.28 20.92 -21.81
C SER A 316 -3.71 19.71 -22.63
N ARG A 317 -4.75 18.98 -22.19
CA ARG A 317 -5.33 17.87 -22.95
C ARG A 317 -5.95 18.27 -24.28
N VAL A 318 -6.46 19.50 -24.40
CA VAL A 318 -7.05 20.01 -25.65
C VAL A 318 -5.96 20.57 -26.56
N ALA A 319 -5.09 21.43 -26.04
CA ALA A 319 -4.11 22.17 -26.83
C ALA A 319 -2.88 21.33 -27.20
N LEU A 320 -2.36 20.54 -26.26
CA LEU A 320 -1.16 19.72 -26.45
C LEU A 320 -1.53 18.31 -26.94
N SER A 321 -2.67 17.78 -26.49
CA SER A 321 -3.25 16.54 -27.02
C SER A 321 -2.22 15.40 -27.10
N GLU A 322 -1.83 14.97 -28.29
CA GLU A 322 -1.02 13.79 -28.54
C GLU A 322 0.46 13.97 -28.20
N ILE A 323 0.93 15.19 -27.99
CA ILE A 323 2.33 15.45 -27.62
C ILE A 323 2.50 15.54 -26.10
N LEU A 324 1.43 15.62 -25.31
CA LEU A 324 1.51 15.65 -23.85
C LEU A 324 2.11 14.34 -23.33
N SER A 325 3.18 14.43 -22.54
CA SER A 325 3.93 13.28 -22.01
C SER A 325 3.87 13.15 -20.49
N ALA A 326 3.86 14.27 -19.78
CA ALA A 326 3.70 14.32 -18.33
C ALA A 326 2.93 15.57 -17.90
N PHE A 327 2.19 15.45 -16.80
CA PHE A 327 1.53 16.57 -16.13
C PHE A 327 1.56 16.31 -14.62
N GLU A 328 2.57 16.89 -13.98
CA GLU A 328 2.83 16.73 -12.56
C GLU A 328 2.43 18.01 -11.82
N PHE A 329 1.97 17.88 -10.58
CA PHE A 329 1.74 19.02 -9.70
C PHE A 329 2.43 18.86 -8.35
N TRP A 330 2.65 19.98 -7.67
CA TRP A 330 2.97 20.01 -6.24
C TRP A 330 2.49 21.29 -5.58
N ASP A 331 2.28 21.23 -4.27
CA ASP A 331 2.01 22.40 -3.44
C ASP A 331 3.31 23.09 -2.98
N ILE A 332 3.16 24.30 -2.44
CA ILE A 332 4.29 25.07 -1.93
C ILE A 332 5.03 24.36 -0.78
N ASN A 333 4.31 23.59 0.03
CA ASN A 333 4.87 22.81 1.13
C ASN A 333 5.87 21.75 0.63
N ALA A 334 5.59 21.08 -0.50
CA ALA A 334 6.54 20.19 -1.15
C ALA A 334 7.84 20.90 -1.55
N LEU A 335 7.72 22.10 -2.12
CA LEU A 335 8.89 22.90 -2.52
C LEU A 335 9.70 23.37 -1.30
N HIS A 336 9.04 23.81 -0.23
CA HIS A 336 9.71 24.18 1.03
C HIS A 336 10.41 22.99 1.66
N MET A 337 9.76 21.82 1.69
CA MET A 337 10.36 20.58 2.17
C MET A 337 11.60 20.20 1.36
N PHE A 338 11.56 20.37 0.04
CA PHE A 338 12.74 20.16 -0.80
C PHE A 338 13.87 21.14 -0.50
N LYS A 339 13.57 22.44 -0.43
CA LYS A 339 14.54 23.51 -0.13
C LYS A 339 15.16 23.39 1.27
N LYS A 340 14.48 22.73 2.22
CA LYS A 340 15.02 22.44 3.55
C LYS A 340 16.23 21.49 3.49
N HIS A 341 16.26 20.56 2.53
CA HIS A 341 17.26 19.48 2.45
C HIS A 341 18.15 19.52 1.22
N ALA A 342 17.86 20.41 0.28
CA ALA A 342 18.60 20.61 -0.96
C ALA A 342 18.69 22.11 -1.27
N THR A 343 19.70 22.49 -2.03
CA THR A 343 19.87 23.86 -2.53
C THR A 343 19.60 23.89 -4.04
N PRO A 344 18.32 23.89 -4.49
CA PRO A 344 18.03 24.02 -5.91
C PRO A 344 18.45 25.39 -6.43
N LYS A 345 18.74 25.47 -7.73
CA LYS A 345 18.78 26.76 -8.42
C LYS A 345 17.38 27.38 -8.36
N GLU A 346 17.32 28.68 -8.09
CA GLU A 346 16.06 29.42 -8.19
C GLU A 346 15.55 29.37 -9.63
N VAL A 347 14.35 28.82 -9.80
CA VAL A 347 13.71 28.66 -11.11
C VAL A 347 12.75 29.81 -11.40
N MET A 348 12.04 30.31 -10.38
CA MET A 348 11.05 31.40 -10.50
C MET A 348 11.38 32.54 -9.53
N GLN A 349 10.90 33.76 -9.85
CA GLN A 349 11.16 34.96 -9.05
C GLN A 349 10.29 35.04 -7.78
N SER A 350 9.09 34.47 -7.84
CA SER A 350 8.12 34.44 -6.75
C SER A 350 7.78 33.00 -6.38
N GLU A 351 7.26 32.81 -5.17
CA GLU A 351 6.67 31.55 -4.76
C GLU A 351 5.16 31.56 -4.99
N TYR A 352 4.63 30.42 -5.44
CA TYR A 352 3.21 30.23 -5.74
C TYR A 352 2.65 29.08 -4.90
N PRO A 353 1.37 29.11 -4.49
CA PRO A 353 0.76 28.03 -3.71
C PRO A 353 0.83 26.67 -4.43
N PHE A 354 0.76 26.66 -5.75
CA PHE A 354 0.84 25.47 -6.58
C PHE A 354 1.80 25.65 -7.75
N TYR A 355 2.34 24.52 -8.19
CA TYR A 355 3.14 24.42 -9.38
C TYR A 355 2.67 23.26 -10.25
N VAL A 356 2.82 23.43 -11.56
CA VAL A 356 2.58 22.37 -12.54
C VAL A 356 3.80 22.25 -13.45
N LEU A 357 4.32 21.03 -13.58
CA LEU A 357 5.34 20.66 -14.56
C LEU A 357 4.69 19.90 -15.72
N ILE A 358 4.92 20.39 -16.93
CA ILE A 358 4.37 19.84 -18.16
C ILE A 358 5.54 19.39 -19.02
N GLU A 359 5.50 18.14 -19.47
CA GLU A 359 6.42 17.64 -20.49
C GLU A 359 5.64 17.36 -21.77
N THR A 360 6.18 17.78 -22.92
CA THR A 360 5.73 17.31 -24.22
C THR A 360 6.81 16.48 -24.90
N SER A 361 6.40 15.50 -25.69
CA SER A 361 7.28 14.74 -26.58
C SER A 361 6.54 14.39 -27.87
N GLY A 362 7.03 14.93 -28.97
CA GLY A 362 6.48 14.70 -30.30
C GLY A 362 7.56 14.36 -31.33
N SER A 363 7.20 14.50 -32.59
CA SER A 363 8.03 14.12 -33.75
C SER A 363 8.58 15.32 -34.51
N ASN A 364 8.08 16.52 -34.28
CA ASN A 364 8.49 17.74 -34.95
C ASN A 364 8.61 18.88 -33.92
N LYS A 365 9.82 19.40 -33.74
CA LYS A 365 10.08 20.42 -32.73
C LYS A 365 9.28 21.70 -32.97
N ASP A 366 9.19 22.17 -34.20
CA ASP A 366 8.54 23.45 -34.51
C ASP A 366 7.03 23.40 -34.19
N HIS A 367 6.36 22.31 -34.57
CA HIS A 367 4.94 22.12 -34.23
C HIS A 367 4.71 21.98 -32.72
N ASP A 368 5.60 21.25 -32.03
CA ASP A 368 5.50 21.06 -30.59
C ASP A 368 5.72 22.38 -29.84
N ASP A 369 6.69 23.19 -30.28
CA ASP A 369 6.99 24.51 -29.74
C ASP A 369 5.84 25.49 -29.98
N GLU A 370 5.22 25.47 -31.17
CA GLU A 370 4.04 26.30 -31.49
C GLU A 370 2.84 25.95 -30.59
N LYS A 371 2.53 24.64 -30.46
CA LYS A 371 1.46 24.17 -29.56
C LYS A 371 1.71 24.56 -28.11
N LEU A 372 2.94 24.36 -27.62
CA LEU A 372 3.31 24.71 -26.26
C LEU A 372 3.24 26.22 -26.03
N THR A 373 3.75 27.02 -26.96
CA THR A 373 3.74 28.48 -26.86
C THR A 373 2.30 29.00 -26.78
N MET A 374 1.43 28.59 -27.71
CA MET A 374 0.03 29.00 -27.71
C MET A 374 -0.71 28.56 -26.43
N TYR A 375 -0.44 27.35 -25.94
CA TYR A 375 -0.99 26.89 -24.66
C TYR A 375 -0.55 27.79 -23.50
N LEU A 376 0.75 28.11 -23.41
CA LEU A 376 1.30 28.94 -22.33
C LEU A 376 0.77 30.38 -22.41
N GLU A 377 0.66 30.96 -23.61
CA GLU A 377 0.06 32.28 -23.83
C GLU A 377 -1.37 32.33 -23.30
N ASN A 378 -2.21 31.36 -23.67
CA ASN A 378 -3.58 31.25 -23.16
C ASN A 378 -3.62 31.11 -21.63
N MET A 379 -2.73 30.31 -21.02
CA MET A 379 -2.69 30.15 -19.56
C MET A 379 -2.36 31.45 -18.83
N MET A 380 -1.50 32.28 -19.42
CA MET A 380 -1.15 33.59 -18.89
C MET A 380 -2.25 34.64 -19.13
N GLU A 381 -2.84 34.67 -20.34
CA GLU A 381 -3.90 35.61 -20.71
C GLU A 381 -5.20 35.39 -19.91
N ASP A 382 -5.58 34.14 -19.70
CA ASP A 382 -6.76 33.77 -18.90
C ASP A 382 -6.52 33.92 -17.39
N GLY A 383 -5.29 34.27 -16.97
CA GLY A 383 -4.92 34.43 -15.56
C GLY A 383 -4.85 33.12 -14.77
N VAL A 384 -4.82 31.96 -15.45
CA VAL A 384 -4.69 30.64 -14.82
C VAL A 384 -3.28 30.45 -14.26
N ALA A 385 -2.26 30.76 -15.07
CA ALA A 385 -0.86 30.77 -14.65
C ALA A 385 -0.41 32.20 -14.32
N GLN A 386 0.33 32.36 -13.22
CA GLN A 386 0.84 33.65 -12.77
C GLN A 386 2.27 33.92 -13.30
N ASP A 387 3.03 32.85 -13.51
CA ASP A 387 4.38 32.87 -14.05
C ASP A 387 4.70 31.51 -14.67
N GLY A 388 5.70 31.49 -15.56
CA GLY A 388 6.04 30.32 -16.34
C GLY A 388 7.49 30.32 -16.81
N VAL A 389 8.13 29.16 -16.75
CA VAL A 389 9.50 28.93 -17.22
C VAL A 389 9.49 27.77 -18.20
N VAL A 390 10.11 27.98 -19.37
CA VAL A 390 10.31 26.92 -20.38
C VAL A 390 11.79 26.61 -20.46
N ALA A 391 12.14 25.33 -20.31
CA ALA A 391 13.52 24.87 -20.45
C ALA A 391 14.02 25.09 -21.87
N GLN A 392 15.22 25.65 -22.00
CA GLN A 392 15.87 25.97 -23.27
C GLN A 392 16.83 24.86 -23.75
N ASP A 393 17.24 23.98 -22.85
CA ASP A 393 18.20 22.91 -23.13
C ASP A 393 18.00 21.71 -22.17
N GLU A 394 18.71 20.61 -22.44
CA GLU A 394 18.63 19.39 -21.63
C GLU A 394 19.05 19.59 -20.16
N THR A 395 19.97 20.52 -19.88
CA THR A 395 20.42 20.79 -18.51
C THR A 395 19.28 21.44 -17.73
N GLN A 396 18.56 22.38 -18.35
CA GLN A 396 17.38 23.00 -17.76
C GLN A 396 16.23 22.00 -17.60
N ILE A 397 15.97 21.14 -18.59
CA ILE A 397 14.98 20.06 -18.49
C ILE A 397 15.25 19.19 -17.25
N ARG A 398 16.50 18.72 -17.08
CA ARG A 398 16.89 17.92 -15.91
C ARG A 398 16.76 18.71 -14.61
N SER A 399 17.11 19.99 -14.62
CA SER A 399 16.97 20.85 -13.44
C SER A 399 15.52 21.00 -13.01
N LEU A 400 14.58 21.17 -13.95
CA LEU A 400 13.15 21.26 -13.63
C LEU A 400 12.62 19.93 -13.08
N TRP A 401 12.94 18.81 -13.75
CA TRP A 401 12.54 17.48 -13.29
C TRP A 401 13.10 17.12 -11.91
N SER A 402 14.33 17.56 -11.61
CA SER A 402 14.95 17.31 -10.31
C SER A 402 14.19 17.89 -9.11
N LEU A 403 13.40 18.95 -9.31
CA LEU A 403 12.50 19.47 -8.27
C LEU A 403 11.45 18.41 -7.90
N ARG A 404 10.76 17.88 -8.91
CA ARG A 404 9.68 16.90 -8.77
C ARG A 404 10.17 15.53 -8.31
N GLU A 405 11.28 15.06 -8.87
CA GLU A 405 11.87 13.75 -8.50
C GLU A 405 12.48 13.79 -7.09
N GLY A 406 12.94 14.96 -6.63
CA GLY A 406 13.63 15.14 -5.36
C GLY A 406 12.75 15.15 -4.11
N PHE A 407 11.42 15.29 -4.23
CA PHE A 407 10.51 15.38 -3.08
C PHE A 407 10.54 14.15 -2.18
N THR A 408 10.53 12.94 -2.77
CA THR A 408 10.54 11.69 -2.00
C THR A 408 11.84 11.57 -1.18
N GLU A 409 12.98 11.93 -1.76
CA GLU A 409 14.28 11.92 -1.08
C GLU A 409 14.34 12.97 0.04
N ALA A 410 13.89 14.19 -0.22
CA ALA A 410 13.85 15.25 0.79
C ALA A 410 12.97 14.86 2.00
N LEU A 411 11.80 14.29 1.75
CA LEU A 411 10.94 13.73 2.80
C LEU A 411 11.64 12.59 3.55
N GLY A 412 12.41 11.75 2.87
CA GLY A 412 13.19 10.68 3.52
C GLY A 412 14.25 11.18 4.51
N LYS A 413 14.60 12.47 4.49
CA LYS A 413 15.52 13.12 5.43
C LYS A 413 14.82 13.74 6.65
N GLU A 414 13.49 13.77 6.69
CA GLU A 414 12.76 14.15 7.89
C GLU A 414 12.88 13.06 8.98
N PRO A 415 12.82 13.43 10.27
CA PRO A 415 12.91 12.45 11.36
C PRO A 415 11.84 11.35 11.31
N ALA A 416 10.64 11.69 10.83
CA ALA A 416 9.55 10.75 10.59
C ALA A 416 8.66 11.25 9.46
N VAL A 417 8.14 10.33 8.63
CA VAL A 417 7.16 10.63 7.59
C VAL A 417 6.13 9.51 7.49
N TYR A 418 4.86 9.89 7.48
CA TYR A 418 3.75 9.01 7.10
C TYR A 418 3.46 9.21 5.61
N LYS A 419 3.58 8.14 4.83
CA LYS A 419 3.52 8.19 3.36
C LYS A 419 2.29 7.45 2.84
N TYR A 420 1.50 8.15 2.03
CA TYR A 420 0.32 7.61 1.38
C TYR A 420 0.37 7.90 -0.11
N ASP A 421 0.04 6.88 -0.88
CA ASP A 421 -0.03 6.88 -2.35
C ASP A 421 -1.44 6.43 -2.68
N ILE A 422 -2.27 7.36 -3.14
CA ILE A 422 -3.72 7.19 -3.25
C ILE A 422 -4.21 7.75 -4.57
N SER A 423 -5.23 7.13 -5.16
CA SER A 423 -5.88 7.67 -6.35
C SER A 423 -7.35 7.95 -6.13
N MET A 424 -7.86 8.99 -6.78
CA MET A 424 -9.24 9.46 -6.63
C MET A 424 -9.60 10.37 -7.82
N PRO A 425 -10.88 10.74 -7.98
CA PRO A 425 -11.26 11.73 -8.99
C PRO A 425 -10.43 13.00 -8.84
N VAL A 426 -9.87 13.51 -9.94
CA VAL A 426 -8.96 14.68 -9.96
C VAL A 426 -9.48 15.87 -9.13
N PRO A 427 -10.77 16.27 -9.17
CA PRO A 427 -11.28 17.38 -8.36
C PRO A 427 -11.12 17.19 -6.85
N LYS A 428 -11.00 15.93 -6.38
CA LYS A 428 -10.92 15.56 -4.97
C LYS A 428 -9.50 15.48 -4.43
N LEU A 429 -8.48 15.45 -5.28
CA LEU A 429 -7.08 15.27 -4.86
C LEU A 429 -6.68 16.26 -3.76
N TYR A 430 -6.84 17.56 -3.99
CA TYR A 430 -6.38 18.54 -3.01
C TYR A 430 -7.40 18.84 -1.90
N GLU A 431 -8.70 18.55 -2.11
CA GLU A 431 -9.68 18.56 -1.01
C GLU A 431 -9.25 17.59 0.11
N CYS A 432 -8.71 16.41 -0.25
CA CYS A 432 -8.18 15.44 0.71
C CYS A 432 -7.03 16.02 1.56
N VAL A 433 -6.18 16.85 0.97
CA VAL A 433 -5.00 17.44 1.63
C VAL A 433 -5.44 18.47 2.66
N GLU A 434 -6.34 19.37 2.27
CA GLU A 434 -6.86 20.41 3.17
C GLU A 434 -7.68 19.82 4.31
N ASP A 435 -8.49 18.80 4.01
CA ASP A 435 -9.27 18.08 5.02
C ASP A 435 -8.37 17.36 6.02
N MET A 436 -7.31 16.67 5.56
CA MET A 436 -6.31 16.06 6.44
C MET A 436 -5.57 17.10 7.29
N ARG A 437 -5.20 18.26 6.72
CA ARG A 437 -4.58 19.36 7.49
C ARG A 437 -5.50 19.83 8.60
N GLN A 438 -6.78 20.05 8.29
CA GLN A 438 -7.77 20.46 9.28
C GLN A 438 -7.97 19.40 10.36
N HIS A 439 -8.14 18.13 9.97
CA HIS A 439 -8.28 17.00 10.88
C HIS A 439 -7.12 16.88 11.87
N LEU A 440 -5.87 17.04 11.41
CA LEU A 440 -4.68 17.02 12.26
C LEU A 440 -4.58 18.25 13.19
N ARG A 441 -5.07 19.42 12.76
CA ARG A 441 -5.16 20.62 13.64
C ARG A 441 -6.19 20.40 14.74
N ASP A 442 -7.36 19.90 14.40
CA ASP A 442 -8.43 19.60 15.36
C ASP A 442 -8.00 18.52 16.35
N GLY A 443 -7.22 17.54 15.88
CA GLY A 443 -6.56 16.54 16.73
C GLY A 443 -5.44 17.10 17.62
N GLY A 444 -5.07 18.37 17.47
CA GLY A 444 -4.02 19.04 18.25
C GLY A 444 -2.61 18.53 17.97
N VAL A 445 -2.39 17.89 16.81
CA VAL A 445 -1.09 17.33 16.43
C VAL A 445 -0.39 18.11 15.32
N PHE A 446 -1.03 19.15 14.77
CA PHE A 446 -0.50 20.02 13.73
C PHE A 446 -0.86 21.50 13.98
N GLY A 447 0.04 22.43 13.62
CA GLY A 447 -0.19 23.88 13.66
C GLY A 447 0.14 24.59 14.98
N GLN A 448 0.63 23.88 16.00
CA GLN A 448 1.12 24.46 17.26
C GLN A 448 2.64 24.32 17.37
N GLN A 449 3.28 25.13 18.23
CA GLN A 449 4.75 25.18 18.34
C GLN A 449 5.40 23.81 18.67
N ASP A 450 4.72 22.99 19.48
CA ASP A 450 5.21 21.68 19.92
C ASP A 450 4.51 20.49 19.22
N SER A 451 3.75 20.76 18.15
CA SER A 451 3.07 19.74 17.37
C SER A 451 4.06 18.71 16.80
N PRO A 452 3.76 17.39 16.90
CA PRO A 452 4.63 16.37 16.31
C PRO A 452 4.69 16.49 14.79
N VAL A 453 3.57 16.80 14.12
CA VAL A 453 3.50 17.03 12.67
C VAL A 453 4.12 18.38 12.35
N THR A 454 5.14 18.37 11.49
CA THR A 454 5.85 19.57 11.04
C THR A 454 5.22 20.13 9.78
N ASP A 455 4.80 19.27 8.86
CA ASP A 455 4.13 19.69 7.63
C ASP A 455 3.28 18.58 7.01
N VAL A 456 2.31 18.97 6.18
CA VAL A 456 1.55 18.07 5.30
C VAL A 456 1.85 18.49 3.87
N VAL A 457 2.41 17.57 3.09
CA VAL A 457 2.99 17.80 1.77
C VAL A 457 2.24 16.99 0.72
N ALA A 458 1.93 17.63 -0.41
CA ALA A 458 1.19 17.01 -1.50
C ALA A 458 1.84 17.27 -2.87
N TYR A 459 2.02 16.20 -3.63
CA TYR A 459 2.46 16.24 -5.03
C TYR A 459 1.95 15.01 -5.77
N GLY A 460 2.02 15.00 -7.09
CA GLY A 460 1.74 13.80 -7.85
C GLY A 460 1.32 14.02 -9.29
N HIS A 461 0.62 13.03 -9.79
CA HIS A 461 0.32 12.84 -11.20
C HIS A 461 -1.15 13.21 -11.40
N VAL A 462 -1.40 14.41 -11.95
CA VAL A 462 -2.79 14.84 -12.19
C VAL A 462 -3.43 14.02 -13.30
N GLY A 463 -2.59 13.57 -14.27
CA GLY A 463 -2.99 12.84 -15.46
C GLY A 463 -3.78 11.57 -15.24
N ASP A 464 -3.48 10.85 -14.16
CA ASP A 464 -4.05 9.55 -13.79
C ASP A 464 -4.76 9.59 -12.42
N GLY A 465 -4.88 10.79 -11.82
CA GLY A 465 -5.57 10.99 -10.55
C GLY A 465 -4.83 10.44 -9.34
N ASN A 466 -3.50 10.39 -9.39
CA ASN A 466 -2.66 9.89 -8.29
C ASN A 466 -2.07 11.04 -7.43
N LEU A 467 -2.24 10.93 -6.11
CA LEU A 467 -1.73 11.84 -5.09
C LEU A 467 -0.75 11.14 -4.15
N HIS A 468 0.45 11.69 -4.03
CA HIS A 468 1.41 11.39 -2.97
C HIS A 468 1.17 12.34 -1.79
N LEU A 469 0.40 11.87 -0.79
CA LEU A 469 0.15 12.59 0.46
C LEU A 469 1.17 12.16 1.52
N ASN A 470 1.94 13.13 2.02
CA ASN A 470 3.00 12.88 2.98
C ASN A 470 2.80 13.77 4.22
N ILE A 471 2.83 13.18 5.41
CA ILE A 471 2.77 13.91 6.68
C ILE A 471 4.15 13.82 7.32
N ALA A 472 4.90 14.92 7.27
CA ALA A 472 6.21 15.04 7.89
C ALA A 472 6.06 15.33 9.39
N ALA A 473 6.90 14.69 10.21
CA ALA A 473 6.85 14.82 11.65
C ALA A 473 8.26 14.83 12.27
N SER A 474 8.37 15.49 13.42
CA SER A 474 9.60 15.53 14.24
C SER A 474 9.92 14.18 14.89
N ARG A 475 8.94 13.29 14.98
CA ARG A 475 9.03 11.93 15.53
C ARG A 475 7.85 11.09 15.07
N LEU A 476 7.99 9.77 15.12
CA LEU A 476 6.84 8.88 15.05
C LEU A 476 6.01 9.05 16.32
N ASP A 477 4.71 9.27 16.14
CA ASP A 477 3.75 9.52 17.20
C ASP A 477 2.49 8.66 16.97
N LYS A 478 2.09 7.90 18.00
CA LYS A 478 0.93 6.99 17.91
C LYS A 478 -0.38 7.74 17.72
N LYS A 479 -0.52 8.94 18.31
CA LYS A 479 -1.71 9.78 18.16
C LYS A 479 -1.84 10.26 16.73
N VAL A 480 -0.73 10.64 16.10
CA VAL A 480 -0.71 11.04 14.68
C VAL A 480 -1.14 9.86 13.80
N SER A 481 -0.56 8.67 14.01
CA SER A 481 -0.96 7.47 13.25
C SER A 481 -2.45 7.15 13.39
N ALA A 482 -3.00 7.20 14.61
CA ALA A 482 -4.41 6.90 14.87
C ALA A 482 -5.38 7.97 14.34
N LEU A 483 -4.91 9.20 14.12
CA LEU A 483 -5.70 10.25 13.45
C LEU A 483 -5.66 10.10 11.94
N ILE A 484 -4.54 9.64 11.36
CA ILE A 484 -4.45 9.44 9.91
C ILE A 484 -5.19 8.16 9.48
N GLU A 485 -4.99 7.07 10.21
CA GLU A 485 -5.57 5.76 9.92
C GLU A 485 -6.60 5.38 11.01
N PRO A 486 -7.86 5.04 10.65
CA PRO A 486 -8.35 4.77 9.29
C PRO A 486 -8.93 5.98 8.53
N TYR A 487 -8.92 7.20 9.11
CA TYR A 487 -9.61 8.38 8.56
C TYR A 487 -9.33 8.62 7.06
N LEU A 488 -8.07 8.56 6.65
CA LEU A 488 -7.68 8.74 5.25
C LEU A 488 -8.27 7.66 4.34
N PHE A 489 -8.27 6.40 4.77
CA PHE A 489 -8.81 5.31 3.97
C PHE A 489 -10.34 5.38 3.86
N GLU A 490 -11.03 5.78 4.92
CA GLU A 490 -12.47 6.07 4.90
C GLU A 490 -12.77 7.23 3.93
N TRP A 491 -11.98 8.29 3.97
CA TRP A 491 -12.12 9.43 3.08
C TRP A 491 -11.95 9.03 1.61
N VAL A 492 -10.91 8.26 1.30
CA VAL A 492 -10.64 7.73 -0.05
C VAL A 492 -11.78 6.81 -0.49
N SER A 493 -12.24 5.90 0.37
CA SER A 493 -13.32 4.97 0.07
C SER A 493 -14.64 5.69 -0.22
N LYS A 494 -14.99 6.71 0.57
CA LYS A 494 -16.17 7.57 0.38
C LYS A 494 -16.18 8.24 -1.00
N HIS A 495 -15.01 8.55 -1.55
CA HIS A 495 -14.85 9.16 -2.88
C HIS A 495 -14.53 8.14 -3.98
N GLN A 496 -14.74 6.85 -3.72
CA GLN A 496 -14.53 5.74 -4.66
C GLN A 496 -13.10 5.69 -5.21
N GLY A 497 -12.11 6.04 -4.36
CA GLY A 497 -10.70 6.02 -4.68
C GLY A 497 -9.96 4.71 -4.35
N SER A 498 -8.68 4.67 -4.68
CA SER A 498 -7.74 3.59 -4.30
C SER A 498 -6.83 4.03 -3.17
N ILE A 499 -6.68 3.20 -2.13
CA ILE A 499 -5.70 3.40 -1.05
C ILE A 499 -4.25 3.08 -1.45
N SER A 500 -4.07 2.54 -2.67
CA SER A 500 -2.77 2.36 -3.29
C SER A 500 -2.89 2.53 -4.80
N ALA A 501 -2.29 3.59 -5.34
CA ALA A 501 -2.35 3.88 -6.77
C ALA A 501 -1.26 3.10 -7.53
N GLU A 502 -0.02 3.11 -7.03
CA GLU A 502 1.15 2.58 -7.72
C GLU A 502 2.02 1.66 -6.86
N HIS A 503 2.11 1.90 -5.55
CA HIS A 503 3.13 1.22 -4.72
C HIS A 503 2.80 -0.23 -4.32
N GLY A 504 1.58 -0.71 -4.60
CA GLY A 504 1.09 -2.02 -4.15
C GLY A 504 0.63 -2.05 -2.68
N LEU A 505 0.25 -3.22 -2.16
CA LEU A 505 -0.23 -3.35 -0.78
C LEU A 505 0.86 -3.87 0.17
N GLY A 506 1.67 -4.83 -0.28
CA GLY A 506 2.74 -5.46 0.50
C GLY A 506 2.30 -5.90 1.91
N VAL A 507 3.13 -5.60 2.90
CA VAL A 507 2.83 -5.74 4.34
C VAL A 507 2.03 -4.52 4.81
N ALA A 508 2.42 -3.33 4.35
CA ALA A 508 1.98 -2.05 4.90
C ALA A 508 0.48 -1.77 4.75
N LYS A 509 -0.16 -2.24 3.67
CA LYS A 509 -1.55 -1.87 3.34
C LYS A 509 -2.49 -3.07 3.19
N ASN A 510 -2.01 -4.29 3.43
CA ASN A 510 -2.77 -5.52 3.17
C ASN A 510 -4.09 -5.57 3.94
N GLU A 511 -4.08 -5.15 5.21
CA GLU A 511 -5.28 -5.14 6.07
C GLU A 511 -6.34 -4.10 5.66
N PHE A 512 -5.95 -3.09 4.87
CA PHE A 512 -6.82 -2.00 4.45
C PHE A 512 -7.46 -2.21 3.07
N LEU A 513 -7.21 -3.36 2.42
CA LEU A 513 -7.69 -3.64 1.05
C LEU A 513 -9.21 -3.44 0.89
N GLY A 514 -9.99 -3.70 1.94
CA GLY A 514 -11.44 -3.53 1.96
C GLY A 514 -11.95 -2.12 1.68
N TYR A 515 -11.12 -1.08 1.85
CA TYR A 515 -11.51 0.29 1.55
C TYR A 515 -11.61 0.57 0.03
N SER A 516 -10.93 -0.23 -0.80
CA SER A 516 -10.91 -0.04 -2.26
C SER A 516 -11.41 -1.25 -3.06
N LYS A 517 -11.60 -2.40 -2.41
CA LYS A 517 -12.07 -3.63 -3.07
C LYS A 517 -13.25 -4.22 -2.32
N SER A 518 -14.27 -4.62 -3.07
CA SER A 518 -15.43 -5.29 -2.49
C SER A 518 -15.04 -6.67 -1.93
N PRO A 519 -15.81 -7.21 -0.97
CA PRO A 519 -15.59 -8.56 -0.45
C PRO A 519 -15.53 -9.63 -1.54
N VAL A 520 -16.34 -9.50 -2.60
CA VAL A 520 -16.36 -10.42 -3.75
C VAL A 520 -15.03 -10.38 -4.51
N MET A 521 -14.48 -9.20 -4.76
CA MET A 521 -13.18 -9.06 -5.43
C MET A 521 -12.07 -9.69 -4.60
N ILE A 522 -12.05 -9.43 -3.29
CA ILE A 522 -11.05 -10.00 -2.37
C ILE A 522 -11.18 -11.53 -2.33
N GLN A 523 -12.40 -12.06 -2.28
CA GLN A 523 -12.62 -13.51 -2.30
C GLN A 523 -12.13 -14.14 -3.60
N LEU A 524 -12.34 -13.48 -4.75
CA LEU A 524 -11.82 -13.97 -6.03
C LEU A 524 -10.29 -13.96 -6.07
N MET A 525 -9.64 -12.93 -5.53
CA MET A 525 -8.17 -12.88 -5.39
C MET A 525 -7.65 -14.06 -4.56
N LYS A 526 -8.30 -14.36 -3.42
CA LYS A 526 -7.96 -15.52 -2.59
C LYS A 526 -8.15 -16.84 -3.33
N THR A 527 -9.25 -17.00 -4.09
CA THR A 527 -9.49 -18.21 -4.89
C THR A 527 -8.37 -18.41 -5.92
N MET A 528 -7.96 -17.35 -6.61
CA MET A 528 -6.84 -17.41 -7.57
C MET A 528 -5.51 -17.74 -6.88
N LYS A 529 -5.24 -17.11 -5.73
CA LYS A 529 -4.06 -17.41 -4.91
C LYS A 529 -4.02 -18.88 -4.49
N ASN A 530 -5.11 -19.42 -3.96
CA ASN A 530 -5.17 -20.81 -3.50
C ASN A 530 -5.09 -21.82 -4.66
N MET A 531 -5.60 -21.45 -5.83
CA MET A 531 -5.49 -22.27 -7.04
C MET A 531 -4.04 -22.37 -7.52
N LEU A 532 -3.31 -21.24 -7.55
CA LEU A 532 -1.95 -21.18 -8.07
C LEU A 532 -0.90 -21.59 -7.04
N ASP A 533 -1.11 -21.27 -5.77
CA ASP A 533 -0.22 -21.52 -4.64
C ASP A 533 -0.96 -22.20 -3.47
N PRO A 534 -1.35 -23.48 -3.60
CA PRO A 534 -2.12 -24.19 -2.59
C PRO A 534 -1.35 -24.37 -1.26
N ASN A 535 -0.02 -24.42 -1.29
CA ASN A 535 0.80 -24.47 -0.09
C ASN A 535 1.03 -23.08 0.54
N GLY A 536 0.71 -22.00 -0.18
CA GLY A 536 0.89 -20.63 0.27
C GLY A 536 2.35 -20.22 0.42
N ILE A 537 3.29 -20.86 -0.29
CA ILE A 537 4.73 -20.61 -0.15
C ILE A 537 5.17 -19.27 -0.74
N MET A 538 4.42 -18.72 -1.70
CA MET A 538 4.82 -17.55 -2.47
C MET A 538 4.44 -16.26 -1.76
N ASN A 539 5.46 -15.55 -1.33
CA ASN A 539 5.43 -14.23 -0.71
C ASN A 539 4.32 -14.11 0.37
N PRO A 540 4.33 -14.99 1.41
CA PRO A 540 3.26 -15.05 2.40
C PRO A 540 3.11 -13.75 3.19
N TYR A 541 1.99 -13.65 3.92
CA TYR A 541 1.65 -12.52 4.79
C TYR A 541 1.32 -11.19 4.07
N LYS A 542 1.25 -11.21 2.72
CA LYS A 542 1.06 -10.03 1.84
C LYS A 542 -0.05 -10.25 0.81
N ASN A 543 -0.65 -9.15 0.34
CA ASN A 543 -1.60 -8.97 -0.80
C ASN A 543 -2.85 -9.85 -0.92
N THR A 544 -2.94 -10.94 -0.15
CA THR A 544 -4.06 -11.87 -0.16
C THR A 544 -4.21 -12.50 1.22
N ALA A 545 -3.87 -11.75 2.29
CA ALA A 545 -3.84 -12.29 3.65
C ALA A 545 -4.97 -13.29 3.83
N ASP A 546 -4.60 -14.42 4.45
CA ASP A 546 -5.50 -15.23 5.25
C ASP A 546 -6.28 -14.29 6.18
N LEU A 547 -7.29 -13.66 5.61
CA LEU A 547 -8.46 -13.10 6.25
C LEU A 547 -9.42 -14.26 6.52
N SER A 548 -9.00 -15.53 6.33
CA SER A 548 -9.47 -16.57 7.23
C SER A 548 -8.97 -16.15 8.62
N ILE A 549 -9.85 -15.46 9.33
CA ILE A 549 -9.68 -15.17 10.74
C ILE A 549 -9.83 -16.52 11.47
N ASN A 550 -8.89 -17.44 11.27
CA ASN A 550 -8.58 -18.45 12.27
C ASN A 550 -7.49 -17.82 13.14
N MET A 551 -7.85 -16.73 13.83
CA MET A 551 -6.99 -16.12 14.83
C MET A 551 -6.67 -17.18 15.87
N THR A 552 -5.39 -17.51 16.00
CA THR A 552 -4.89 -18.29 17.12
C THR A 552 -5.19 -17.56 18.42
N SER A 553 -5.24 -18.30 19.51
CA SER A 553 -5.50 -17.73 20.83
C SER A 553 -4.51 -16.66 21.27
N THR A 554 -3.26 -16.78 20.82
CA THR A 554 -2.21 -15.79 21.01
C THR A 554 -2.49 -14.48 20.25
N GLU A 555 -3.02 -14.56 19.03
CA GLU A 555 -3.40 -13.40 18.21
C GLU A 555 -4.64 -12.69 18.76
N LEU A 556 -5.60 -13.44 19.30
CA LEU A 556 -6.74 -12.90 20.06
C LEU A 556 -6.23 -12.01 21.20
N ARG A 557 -5.39 -12.56 22.09
CA ARG A 557 -4.85 -11.85 23.26
C ARG A 557 -4.09 -10.56 22.91
N GLN A 558 -3.30 -10.56 21.84
CA GLN A 558 -2.63 -9.35 21.36
C GLN A 558 -3.61 -8.32 20.77
N PHE A 559 -4.67 -8.75 20.10
CA PHE A 559 -5.75 -7.88 19.62
C PHE A 559 -6.49 -7.20 20.79
N ALA A 560 -6.71 -7.94 21.89
CA ALA A 560 -7.32 -7.41 23.12
C ALA A 560 -6.44 -6.39 23.86
N LEU A 561 -5.12 -6.57 23.82
CA LEU A 561 -4.15 -5.61 24.38
C LEU A 561 -4.14 -4.28 23.61
N ILE A 562 -4.41 -4.29 22.30
CA ILE A 562 -4.48 -3.08 21.46
C ILE A 562 -5.81 -2.33 21.66
N ARG A 563 -6.90 -3.04 21.99
CA ARG A 563 -8.25 -2.47 22.23
C ARG A 563 -8.61 -2.31 23.71
N SER A 564 -7.64 -2.04 24.57
CA SER A 564 -7.93 -1.72 25.97
C SER A 564 -8.63 -0.36 26.09
N GLN A 565 -9.89 -0.31 26.52
CA GLN A 565 -10.64 0.94 26.74
C GLN A 565 -11.17 1.03 28.17
N ALA A 566 -11.02 2.20 28.81
CA ALA A 566 -11.72 2.53 30.05
C ALA A 566 -13.14 3.01 29.75
N VAL A 567 -14.14 2.52 30.49
CA VAL A 567 -15.52 2.95 30.32
C VAL A 567 -16.26 3.20 31.65
N GLU A 568 -17.09 4.24 31.67
CA GLU A 568 -17.93 4.62 32.82
C GLU A 568 -19.38 4.16 32.65
N TRP A 569 -20.02 3.75 33.75
CA TRP A 569 -21.40 3.27 33.78
C TRP A 569 -22.48 4.30 33.47
N LYS A 570 -22.27 5.60 33.72
CA LYS A 570 -23.35 6.59 33.58
C LYS A 570 -23.46 7.22 32.18
N GLU A 571 -22.37 7.30 31.43
CA GLU A 571 -22.38 7.74 30.03
C GLU A 571 -21.24 7.04 29.29
N PHE A 572 -21.58 6.04 28.46
CA PHE A 572 -20.65 5.29 27.59
C PHE A 572 -20.07 6.17 26.45
N THR A 573 -19.86 7.47 26.69
CA THR A 573 -19.50 8.51 25.72
C THR A 573 -18.39 9.45 26.21
N ALA A 574 -17.88 9.30 27.44
CA ALA A 574 -16.82 10.18 27.95
C ALA A 574 -15.49 9.41 28.11
N THR A 575 -14.47 9.79 27.35
CA THR A 575 -13.07 9.49 27.65
C THR A 575 -12.75 9.93 29.08
N ASN A 576 -12.07 9.09 29.84
CA ASN A 576 -11.76 9.38 31.23
C ASN A 576 -10.24 9.46 31.40
N GLU A 577 -9.71 10.67 31.25
CA GLU A 577 -8.27 10.95 31.22
C GLU A 577 -7.52 10.34 32.42
N TRP A 578 -8.10 10.34 33.63
CA TRP A 578 -7.46 9.75 34.80
C TRP A 578 -7.35 8.23 34.67
N ALA A 579 -8.39 7.57 34.16
CA ALA A 579 -8.43 6.12 34.02
C ALA A 579 -7.50 5.67 32.89
N ASP A 580 -7.45 6.42 31.79
CA ASP A 580 -6.51 6.17 30.69
C ASP A 580 -5.04 6.31 31.16
N ASP A 581 -4.73 7.31 32.00
CA ASP A 581 -3.38 7.46 32.59
C ASP A 581 -3.06 6.38 33.65
N ALA A 582 -4.05 5.93 34.44
CA ALA A 582 -3.86 4.81 35.37
C ALA A 582 -3.59 3.49 34.62
N LEU A 583 -4.31 3.24 33.52
CA LEU A 583 -4.11 2.07 32.66
C LEU A 583 -2.77 2.11 31.93
N ARG A 584 -2.30 3.28 31.50
CA ARG A 584 -0.96 3.46 30.90
C ARG A 584 0.18 3.12 31.86
N ASN A 585 -0.02 3.34 33.16
CA ASN A 585 0.99 3.10 34.20
C ASN A 585 0.88 1.70 34.83
N SER A 586 -0.19 0.95 34.57
CA SER A 586 -0.30 -0.45 34.97
C SER A 586 0.29 -1.37 33.90
N SER A 587 1.27 -2.20 34.25
CA SER A 587 1.72 -3.27 33.36
C SER A 587 0.62 -4.33 33.26
N LEU A 588 -0.05 -4.41 32.10
CA LEU A 588 -0.89 -5.55 31.75
C LEU A 588 0.02 -6.78 31.61
N GLU A 589 0.09 -7.60 32.66
CA GLU A 589 0.76 -8.90 32.58
C GLU A 589 -0.12 -9.85 31.75
N ASP A 590 0.46 -10.36 30.65
CA ASP A 590 -0.13 -11.27 29.65
C ASP A 590 -0.70 -12.57 30.25
N SER A 591 -0.26 -12.93 31.46
CA SER A 591 -0.63 -14.15 32.19
C SER A 591 -2.10 -14.22 32.62
N ASN A 592 -2.88 -13.14 32.52
CA ASN A 592 -4.27 -13.06 33.00
C ASN A 592 -5.33 -12.83 31.90
N LEU A 593 -5.01 -13.04 30.61
CA LEU A 593 -5.95 -12.89 29.50
C LEU A 593 -6.54 -14.22 29.06
N HIS A 594 -7.85 -14.25 28.81
CA HIS A 594 -8.52 -15.44 28.31
C HIS A 594 -7.99 -15.84 26.92
N GLU A 595 -8.00 -17.14 26.62
CA GLU A 595 -7.43 -17.71 25.39
C GLU A 595 -8.02 -17.09 24.10
N HIS A 596 -9.28 -16.64 24.14
CA HIS A 596 -9.98 -16.09 22.99
C HIS A 596 -10.35 -14.60 23.11
N CYS A 597 -9.69 -13.85 23.99
CA CYS A 597 -10.02 -12.45 24.25
C CYS A 597 -9.76 -11.55 23.04
N ILE A 598 -10.72 -10.70 22.64
CA ILE A 598 -10.56 -9.70 21.56
C ILE A 598 -10.53 -8.25 22.07
N ALA A 599 -11.02 -8.01 23.28
CA ALA A 599 -11.07 -6.70 23.88
C ALA A 599 -11.16 -6.78 25.41
N VAL A 600 -10.52 -5.84 26.09
CA VAL A 600 -10.58 -5.66 27.55
C VAL A 600 -11.23 -4.33 27.86
N TYR A 601 -12.28 -4.36 28.68
CA TYR A 601 -13.01 -3.18 29.12
C TYR A 601 -12.82 -2.97 30.62
N TYR A 602 -12.26 -1.82 31.00
CA TYR A 602 -12.10 -1.45 32.40
C TYR A 602 -13.27 -0.59 32.84
N VAL A 603 -14.04 -1.09 33.79
CA VAL A 603 -15.17 -0.36 34.37
C VAL A 603 -14.65 0.50 35.51
N VAL A 604 -14.96 1.79 35.48
CA VAL A 604 -14.47 2.74 36.48
C VAL A 604 -15.57 3.43 37.27
N ASP A 605 -15.29 3.68 38.55
CA ASP A 605 -16.03 4.60 39.41
C ASP A 605 -15.34 5.98 39.36
N LYS A 606 -16.03 6.98 38.80
CA LYS A 606 -15.48 8.34 38.67
C LYS A 606 -15.38 9.09 39.99
N GLU A 607 -16.27 8.82 40.94
CA GLU A 607 -16.28 9.51 42.23
C GLU A 607 -15.14 8.99 43.11
N GLN A 608 -14.91 7.69 43.09
CA GLN A 608 -13.86 7.04 43.87
C GLN A 608 -12.50 6.99 43.15
N LYS A 609 -12.48 7.26 41.84
CA LYS A 609 -11.30 7.09 40.97
C LYS A 609 -10.69 5.69 41.08
N THR A 610 -11.54 4.67 40.99
CA THR A 610 -11.14 3.25 41.07
C THR A 610 -11.65 2.46 39.87
N ILE A 611 -10.94 1.37 39.53
CA ILE A 611 -11.43 0.35 38.59
C ILE A 611 -12.27 -0.65 39.39
N THR A 612 -13.55 -0.79 39.04
CA THR A 612 -14.47 -1.68 39.75
C THR A 612 -14.54 -3.07 39.12
N ASN A 613 -14.42 -3.15 37.79
CA ASN A 613 -14.44 -4.43 37.05
C ASN A 613 -13.46 -4.40 35.88
N LYS A 614 -13.01 -5.59 35.50
CA LYS A 614 -12.26 -5.84 34.27
C LYS A 614 -13.03 -6.88 33.47
N LEU A 615 -13.58 -6.46 32.34
CA LEU A 615 -14.38 -7.32 31.48
C LEU A 615 -13.57 -7.76 30.27
N HIS A 616 -13.78 -9.00 29.85
CA HIS A 616 -13.16 -9.56 28.65
C HIS A 616 -14.24 -9.90 27.64
N VAL A 617 -14.16 -9.36 26.43
CA VAL A 617 -14.93 -9.89 25.31
C VAL A 617 -14.09 -10.96 24.64
N VAL A 618 -14.63 -12.15 24.47
CA VAL A 618 -13.95 -13.30 23.84
C VAL A 618 -14.76 -13.81 22.64
N THR A 619 -14.09 -14.42 21.68
CA THR A 619 -14.76 -15.11 20.54
C THR A 619 -15.20 -16.52 20.92
N TRP A 620 -16.01 -17.13 20.04
CA TRP A 620 -16.52 -18.49 20.22
C TRP A 620 -15.44 -19.54 20.53
N SER A 621 -15.72 -20.37 21.53
CA SER A 621 -15.05 -21.64 21.83
C SER A 621 -16.12 -22.68 22.21
N PRO A 622 -15.96 -23.97 21.86
CA PRO A 622 -16.91 -25.03 22.22
C PRO A 622 -17.24 -25.11 23.71
N GLU A 623 -16.34 -24.68 24.60
CA GLU A 623 -16.57 -24.63 26.05
C GLU A 623 -17.74 -23.71 26.47
N PHE A 624 -18.05 -22.69 25.66
CA PHE A 624 -19.14 -21.75 25.95
C PHE A 624 -20.51 -22.27 25.51
N LYS A 625 -20.59 -23.44 24.89
CA LYS A 625 -21.82 -23.93 24.26
C LYS A 625 -23.00 -24.05 25.22
N GLU A 626 -22.79 -24.66 26.37
CA GLU A 626 -23.86 -24.84 27.36
C GLU A 626 -24.37 -23.49 27.88
N VAL A 627 -23.45 -22.57 28.22
CA VAL A 627 -23.80 -21.26 28.76
C VAL A 627 -24.42 -20.34 27.70
N PHE A 628 -23.93 -20.38 26.46
CA PHE A 628 -24.52 -19.65 25.33
C PHE A 628 -25.95 -20.12 25.06
N GLN A 629 -26.19 -21.43 25.12
CA GLN A 629 -27.53 -22.00 24.98
C GLN A 629 -28.45 -21.56 26.14
N GLU A 630 -27.96 -21.57 27.37
CA GLU A 630 -28.73 -21.13 28.54
C GLU A 630 -29.09 -19.64 28.45
N LEU A 631 -28.13 -18.76 28.16
CA LEU A 631 -28.36 -17.32 28.04
C LEU A 631 -29.31 -16.99 26.89
N SER A 632 -29.09 -17.61 25.73
CA SER A 632 -29.86 -17.35 24.52
C SER A 632 -31.30 -17.83 24.65
N LEU A 633 -31.54 -18.97 25.32
CA LEU A 633 -32.88 -19.53 25.49
C LEU A 633 -33.58 -19.05 26.76
N GLY A 634 -32.85 -18.58 27.77
CA GLY A 634 -33.40 -18.25 29.09
C GLY A 634 -34.49 -17.20 29.02
N TRP A 635 -34.20 -16.04 28.42
CA TRP A 635 -35.21 -14.98 28.25
C TRP A 635 -36.32 -15.39 27.28
N VAL A 636 -36.01 -16.21 26.27
CA VAL A 636 -36.99 -16.67 25.28
C VAL A 636 -38.01 -17.57 25.94
N LYS A 637 -37.58 -18.54 26.75
CA LYS A 637 -38.48 -19.45 27.48
C LYS A 637 -39.37 -18.74 28.51
N GLU A 638 -38.89 -17.63 29.05
CA GLU A 638 -39.65 -16.83 30.02
C GLU A 638 -40.73 -15.97 29.38
N LEU A 639 -40.47 -15.43 28.19
CA LEU A 639 -41.34 -14.45 27.55
C LEU A 639 -42.09 -14.99 26.32
N TYR A 640 -41.60 -16.06 25.70
CA TYR A 640 -42.05 -16.58 24.40
C TYR A 640 -41.94 -18.11 24.32
N VAL A 641 -42.37 -18.68 23.18
CA VAL A 641 -42.10 -20.06 22.82
C VAL A 641 -40.78 -20.12 22.04
N VAL A 642 -39.91 -21.06 22.39
CA VAL A 642 -38.65 -21.30 21.66
C VAL A 642 -38.96 -21.79 20.24
N GLU A 643 -38.53 -21.03 19.23
CA GLU A 643 -38.77 -21.33 17.81
C GLU A 643 -37.67 -22.25 17.24
N GLU A 644 -37.93 -22.90 16.11
CA GLU A 644 -36.98 -23.86 15.52
C GLU A 644 -35.64 -23.21 15.11
N SER A 645 -35.68 -21.95 14.66
CA SER A 645 -34.47 -21.17 14.36
C SER A 645 -33.62 -20.90 15.59
N ASP A 646 -34.24 -20.70 16.76
CA ASP A 646 -33.54 -20.53 18.03
C ASP A 646 -32.78 -21.82 18.37
N ARG A 647 -33.44 -22.97 18.26
CA ARG A 647 -32.83 -24.29 18.51
C ARG A 647 -31.66 -24.55 17.58
N ARG A 648 -31.86 -24.38 16.27
CA ARG A 648 -30.81 -24.59 15.26
C ARG A 648 -29.55 -23.77 15.56
N GLN A 649 -29.72 -22.50 15.94
CA GLN A 649 -28.59 -21.59 16.20
C GLN A 649 -27.86 -21.89 17.51
N VAL A 650 -28.55 -22.34 18.56
CA VAL A 650 -27.94 -22.56 19.88
C VAL A 650 -27.48 -24.01 20.11
N GLU A 651 -28.10 -25.00 19.46
CA GLU A 651 -27.75 -26.42 19.61
C GLU A 651 -26.52 -26.80 18.77
N ASN A 652 -26.28 -26.10 17.65
CA ASN A 652 -25.11 -26.28 16.81
C ASN A 652 -24.60 -24.94 16.22
N PRO A 653 -24.09 -24.03 17.07
CA PRO A 653 -23.60 -22.71 16.66
C PRO A 653 -22.42 -22.82 15.67
N GLU A 654 -21.61 -23.87 15.75
CA GLU A 654 -20.50 -24.09 14.82
C GLU A 654 -21.00 -24.21 13.37
N GLU A 655 -22.00 -25.06 13.13
CA GLU A 655 -22.55 -25.27 11.78
C GLU A 655 -23.50 -24.15 11.34
N SER A 656 -24.20 -23.50 12.28
CA SER A 656 -25.28 -22.55 11.98
C SER A 656 -24.87 -21.08 12.01
N ILE A 657 -23.80 -20.72 12.73
CA ILE A 657 -23.33 -19.34 12.89
C ILE A 657 -21.89 -19.23 12.39
N ILE A 658 -20.97 -20.04 12.92
CA ILE A 658 -19.53 -19.87 12.67
C ILE A 658 -19.17 -20.23 11.21
N LYS A 659 -19.53 -21.43 10.76
CA LYS A 659 -19.21 -21.94 9.42
C LYS A 659 -19.78 -21.11 8.26
N PRO A 660 -20.99 -20.52 8.36
CA PRO A 660 -21.48 -19.54 7.39
C PRO A 660 -20.72 -18.20 7.34
N GLY A 661 -19.73 -17.99 8.21
CA GLY A 661 -18.94 -16.76 8.29
C GLY A 661 -19.40 -15.80 9.40
N GLY A 662 -20.25 -16.25 10.31
CA GLY A 662 -20.68 -15.51 11.49
C GLY A 662 -19.69 -15.61 12.66
N GLN A 663 -20.06 -15.02 13.80
CA GLN A 663 -19.26 -15.04 15.02
C GLN A 663 -20.15 -14.98 16.26
N VAL A 664 -19.74 -15.62 17.36
CA VAL A 664 -20.35 -15.43 18.67
C VAL A 664 -19.34 -14.73 19.58
N PHE A 665 -19.78 -13.67 20.25
CA PHE A 665 -18.99 -12.96 21.26
C PHE A 665 -19.57 -13.27 22.63
N ILE A 666 -18.68 -13.55 23.57
CA ILE A 666 -19.00 -13.84 24.97
C ILE A 666 -18.35 -12.75 25.82
N LEU A 667 -19.11 -12.21 26.77
CA LEU A 667 -18.60 -11.24 27.75
C LEU A 667 -18.32 -11.96 29.06
N LEU A 668 -17.10 -11.81 29.56
CA LEU A 668 -16.64 -12.35 30.83
C LEU A 668 -16.38 -11.24 31.85
N ASP A 669 -16.76 -11.48 33.10
CA ASP A 669 -16.35 -10.73 34.29
C ASP A 669 -15.53 -11.68 35.16
N GLY A 670 -14.19 -11.58 35.08
CA GLY A 670 -13.29 -12.67 35.49
C GLY A 670 -13.49 -13.91 34.61
N ASP A 671 -13.77 -15.06 35.22
CA ASP A 671 -14.08 -16.33 34.51
C ASP A 671 -15.58 -16.54 34.32
N LYS A 672 -16.43 -15.62 34.81
CA LYS A 672 -17.88 -15.77 34.75
C LYS A 672 -18.41 -15.20 33.45
N VAL A 673 -19.17 -15.99 32.71
CA VAL A 673 -19.91 -15.52 31.53
C VAL A 673 -21.11 -14.68 31.97
N VAL A 674 -21.15 -13.42 31.52
CA VAL A 674 -22.19 -12.44 31.90
C VAL A 674 -23.06 -12.00 30.72
N GLY A 675 -22.65 -12.32 29.48
CA GLY A 675 -23.45 -12.01 28.30
C GLY A 675 -22.93 -12.63 27.01
N SER A 676 -23.76 -12.56 25.96
CA SER A 676 -23.41 -13.02 24.62
C SER A 676 -24.09 -12.18 23.53
N VAL A 677 -23.49 -12.13 22.34
CA VAL A 677 -24.14 -11.68 21.09
C VAL A 677 -23.63 -12.49 19.91
N ALA A 678 -24.48 -12.77 18.93
CA ALA A 678 -24.13 -13.47 17.71
C ALA A 678 -24.25 -12.56 16.48
N LEU A 679 -23.23 -12.59 15.64
CA LEU A 679 -23.26 -12.14 14.26
C LEU A 679 -23.66 -13.34 13.40
N VAL A 680 -24.91 -13.33 12.94
CA VAL A 680 -25.47 -14.40 12.12
C VAL A 680 -25.42 -13.98 10.66
N VAL A 681 -24.86 -14.84 9.80
CA VAL A 681 -24.78 -14.60 8.35
C VAL A 681 -25.74 -15.53 7.64
N GLU A 682 -26.78 -14.96 7.03
CA GLU A 682 -27.74 -15.70 6.20
C GLU A 682 -27.86 -15.07 4.81
N HIS A 683 -27.62 -15.86 3.76
CA HIS A 683 -27.71 -15.42 2.36
C HIS A 683 -26.89 -14.15 2.04
N GLY A 684 -25.74 -13.97 2.72
CA GLY A 684 -24.87 -12.80 2.54
C GLY A 684 -25.31 -11.56 3.32
N HIS A 685 -26.38 -11.65 4.12
CA HIS A 685 -26.83 -10.58 5.01
C HIS A 685 -26.37 -10.83 6.44
N CYS A 686 -26.03 -9.75 7.13
CA CYS A 686 -25.63 -9.76 8.53
C CYS A 686 -26.83 -9.45 9.45
N GLU A 687 -27.08 -10.33 10.41
CA GLU A 687 -28.08 -10.16 11.46
C GLU A 687 -27.40 -10.10 12.84
N LEU A 688 -27.81 -9.14 13.67
CA LEU A 688 -27.53 -9.15 15.11
C LEU A 688 -28.51 -10.11 15.79
N GLY A 689 -28.01 -11.28 16.16
CA GLY A 689 -28.76 -12.33 16.82
C GLY A 689 -28.29 -12.61 18.24
N LYS A 690 -29.11 -13.34 19.00
CA LYS A 690 -28.74 -13.97 20.29
C LYS A 690 -28.06 -13.04 21.31
N MET A 691 -28.45 -11.76 21.31
CA MET A 691 -28.02 -10.80 22.31
C MET A 691 -28.69 -11.10 23.65
N ALA A 692 -27.91 -11.43 24.67
CA ALA A 692 -28.40 -11.71 26.01
C ALA A 692 -27.39 -11.28 27.08
N ILE A 693 -27.91 -10.75 28.19
CA ILE A 693 -27.15 -10.45 29.42
C ILE A 693 -27.81 -11.22 30.55
N SER A 694 -27.02 -11.86 31.41
CA SER A 694 -27.56 -12.59 32.56
C SER A 694 -28.28 -11.64 33.53
N LYS A 695 -29.35 -12.13 34.17
CA LYS A 695 -30.31 -11.32 34.92
C LYS A 695 -29.69 -10.39 35.96
N GLU A 696 -28.68 -10.86 36.66
CA GLU A 696 -27.99 -10.10 37.72
C GLU A 696 -27.17 -8.91 37.18
N TYR A 697 -26.84 -8.90 35.88
CA TYR A 697 -26.05 -7.86 35.21
C TYR A 697 -26.89 -6.94 34.29
N GLN A 698 -28.17 -7.24 34.10
CA GLN A 698 -29.06 -6.44 33.25
C GLN A 698 -29.28 -5.02 33.81
N GLY A 699 -29.37 -4.04 32.90
CA GLY A 699 -29.59 -2.63 33.26
C GLY A 699 -28.40 -1.94 33.92
N LYS A 700 -27.29 -2.66 34.14
CA LYS A 700 -26.05 -2.06 34.61
C LYS A 700 -25.26 -1.50 33.45
N GLY A 701 -25.35 -2.11 32.26
CA GLY A 701 -24.80 -1.63 30.99
C GLY A 701 -23.82 -2.61 30.31
N PHE A 702 -23.70 -3.84 30.84
CA PHE A 702 -22.85 -4.91 30.32
C PHE A 702 -23.13 -5.29 28.85
N ALA A 703 -24.21 -4.77 28.27
CA ALA A 703 -24.51 -4.93 26.85
C ALA A 703 -23.60 -4.11 25.91
N HIS A 704 -23.01 -3.02 26.40
CA HIS A 704 -22.25 -2.09 25.58
C HIS A 704 -20.96 -2.68 24.97
N PRO A 705 -20.10 -3.40 25.71
CA PRO A 705 -18.92 -4.06 25.13
C PRO A 705 -19.26 -4.99 23.96
N LEU A 706 -20.32 -5.79 24.12
CA LEU A 706 -20.78 -6.71 23.09
C LEU A 706 -21.27 -5.96 21.84
N MET A 707 -22.00 -4.85 22.00
CA MET A 707 -22.45 -4.04 20.87
C MET A 707 -21.29 -3.38 20.12
N ILE A 708 -20.29 -2.86 20.83
CA ILE A 708 -19.10 -2.23 20.22
C ILE A 708 -18.34 -3.25 19.39
N GLU A 709 -18.01 -4.40 19.99
CA GLU A 709 -17.26 -5.43 19.27
C GLU A 709 -18.06 -6.02 18.12
N PHE A 710 -19.37 -6.24 18.30
CA PHE A 710 -20.25 -6.67 17.23
C PHE A 710 -20.21 -5.71 16.02
N VAL A 711 -20.41 -4.41 16.24
CA VAL A 711 -20.44 -3.41 15.17
C VAL A 711 -19.09 -3.30 14.49
N ALA A 712 -18.01 -3.26 15.26
CA ALA A 712 -16.65 -3.21 14.74
C ALA A 712 -16.33 -4.45 13.89
N TRP A 713 -16.79 -5.63 14.31
CA TRP A 713 -16.57 -6.87 13.57
C TRP A 713 -17.38 -6.94 12.28
N ALA A 714 -18.64 -6.50 12.30
CA ALA A 714 -19.47 -6.44 11.11
C ALA A 714 -18.89 -5.50 10.03
N LYS A 715 -18.36 -4.33 10.44
CA LYS A 715 -17.60 -3.42 9.56
C LYS A 715 -16.35 -4.08 8.99
N LYS A 716 -15.57 -4.77 9.85
CA LYS A 716 -14.35 -5.49 9.45
C LYS A 716 -14.64 -6.58 8.40
N LEU A 717 -15.78 -7.24 8.49
CA LEU A 717 -16.22 -8.24 7.51
C LEU A 717 -16.78 -7.61 6.21
N GLY A 718 -16.88 -6.29 6.13
CA GLY A 718 -17.29 -5.58 4.93
C GLY A 718 -18.79 -5.68 4.62
N PHE A 719 -19.62 -5.98 5.62
CA PHE A 719 -21.07 -5.84 5.45
C PHE A 719 -21.42 -4.36 5.27
N PRO A 720 -22.37 -3.98 4.40
CA PRO A 720 -22.79 -2.58 4.22
C PRO A 720 -23.86 -2.16 5.26
N GLU A 721 -24.59 -3.14 5.80
CA GLU A 721 -25.64 -2.94 6.78
C GLU A 721 -25.76 -4.16 7.70
N VAL A 722 -26.38 -3.96 8.86
CA VAL A 722 -26.80 -5.01 9.80
C VAL A 722 -28.28 -4.88 10.08
N THR A 723 -28.98 -6.01 10.09
CA THR A 723 -30.38 -6.08 10.50
C THR A 723 -30.53 -6.70 11.88
N ILE A 724 -31.62 -6.39 12.57
CA ILE A 724 -32.00 -7.06 13.81
C ILE A 724 -33.49 -7.33 13.82
N LEU A 725 -33.85 -8.56 14.19
CA LEU A 725 -35.22 -9.03 14.34
C LEU A 725 -35.56 -9.04 15.83
N THR A 726 -36.47 -8.16 16.27
CA THR A 726 -36.74 -7.95 17.69
C THR A 726 -38.24 -7.74 18.00
N ASP A 727 -38.57 -7.71 19.28
CA ASP A 727 -39.89 -7.30 19.78
C ASP A 727 -39.78 -5.89 20.37
N TYR A 728 -40.59 -4.96 19.88
CA TYR A 728 -40.63 -3.57 20.35
C TYR A 728 -40.95 -3.43 21.84
N ASN A 729 -41.60 -4.43 22.44
CA ASN A 729 -41.90 -4.48 23.87
C ASN A 729 -40.63 -4.72 24.72
N LEU A 730 -39.52 -5.15 24.12
CA LEU A 730 -38.22 -5.22 24.78
C LEU A 730 -37.57 -3.83 24.84
N VAL A 731 -38.23 -2.88 25.51
CA VAL A 731 -37.90 -1.45 25.53
C VAL A 731 -36.42 -1.19 25.84
N LYS A 732 -35.83 -1.92 26.79
CA LYS A 732 -34.41 -1.79 27.14
C LYS A 732 -33.46 -2.20 26.01
N ALA A 733 -33.81 -3.27 25.29
CA ALA A 733 -33.01 -3.75 24.16
C ALA A 733 -33.14 -2.79 22.97
N VAL A 734 -34.37 -2.35 22.65
CA VAL A 734 -34.62 -1.37 21.57
C VAL A 734 -33.85 -0.07 21.82
N SER A 735 -33.92 0.48 23.05
CA SER A 735 -33.18 1.70 23.41
C SER A 735 -31.66 1.53 23.27
N LEU A 736 -31.13 0.36 23.59
CA LEU A 736 -29.72 0.04 23.34
C LEU A 736 -29.40 0.07 21.84
N TYR A 737 -30.22 -0.59 21.01
CA TYR A 737 -29.98 -0.63 19.56
C TYR A 737 -30.04 0.76 18.93
N GLU A 738 -31.02 1.58 19.30
CA GLU A 738 -31.14 2.98 18.84
C GLU A 738 -29.90 3.80 19.20
N LYS A 739 -29.32 3.59 20.40
CA LYS A 739 -28.09 4.26 20.83
C LYS A 739 -26.87 3.91 19.96
N TYR A 740 -26.87 2.73 19.33
CA TYR A 740 -25.84 2.32 18.37
C TYR A 740 -26.23 2.61 16.91
N GLY A 741 -27.26 3.44 16.69
CA GLY A 741 -27.65 3.92 15.37
C GLY A 741 -28.62 3.02 14.61
N PHE A 742 -29.13 1.94 15.21
CA PHE A 742 -30.18 1.14 14.57
C PHE A 742 -31.47 1.95 14.45
N LYS A 743 -32.05 1.94 13.26
CA LYS A 743 -33.33 2.61 12.96
C LYS A 743 -34.39 1.56 12.66
N ILE A 744 -35.62 1.80 13.12
CA ILE A 744 -36.76 0.93 12.80
C ILE A 744 -37.08 1.06 11.31
N ILE A 745 -37.05 -0.05 10.59
CA ILE A 745 -37.39 -0.10 9.16
C ILE A 745 -38.74 -0.78 8.90
N GLN A 746 -39.22 -1.61 9.82
CA GLN A 746 -40.51 -2.28 9.71
C GLN A 746 -41.13 -2.56 11.10
N ARG A 747 -42.46 -2.41 11.20
CA ARG A 747 -43.27 -2.84 12.35
C ARG A 747 -44.41 -3.76 11.89
N GLY A 748 -44.81 -4.70 12.74
CA GLY A 748 -45.85 -5.70 12.47
C GLY A 748 -45.31 -7.12 12.55
N GLU A 749 -46.22 -8.11 12.57
CA GLU A 749 -45.86 -9.52 12.69
C GLU A 749 -44.89 -9.98 11.59
N HIS A 750 -43.81 -10.66 11.98
CA HIS A 750 -42.84 -11.20 11.05
C HIS A 750 -43.35 -12.52 10.43
N PRO A 751 -43.24 -12.71 9.10
CA PRO A 751 -43.82 -13.88 8.42
C PRO A 751 -43.20 -15.22 8.84
N LYS A 752 -42.00 -15.21 9.45
CA LYS A 752 -41.28 -16.42 9.88
C LYS A 752 -41.15 -16.57 11.40
N TYR A 753 -41.30 -15.49 12.17
CA TYR A 753 -41.00 -15.48 13.61
C TYR A 753 -42.17 -14.86 14.36
N LYS A 754 -42.89 -15.67 15.13
CA LYS A 754 -44.09 -15.23 15.85
C LYS A 754 -43.77 -14.18 16.91
N ARG A 755 -42.57 -14.24 17.51
CA ARG A 755 -42.12 -13.29 18.53
C ARG A 755 -41.62 -11.94 17.98
N VAL A 756 -41.38 -11.85 16.67
CA VAL A 756 -40.79 -10.64 16.08
C VAL A 756 -41.91 -9.75 15.59
N ASN A 757 -41.95 -8.52 16.09
CA ASN A 757 -42.88 -7.49 15.64
C ASN A 757 -42.19 -6.23 15.12
N THR A 758 -40.85 -6.19 15.13
CA THR A 758 -40.04 -5.05 14.71
C THR A 758 -38.74 -5.51 14.04
N ILE A 759 -38.39 -4.85 12.94
CA ILE A 759 -37.09 -4.99 12.28
C ILE A 759 -36.38 -3.64 12.36
N MET A 760 -35.13 -3.65 12.82
CA MET A 760 -34.28 -2.47 12.81
C MET A 760 -33.04 -2.71 11.94
N ARG A 761 -32.45 -1.63 11.44
CA ARG A 761 -31.27 -1.66 10.56
C ARG A 761 -30.24 -0.61 11.00
N LEU A 762 -28.98 -1.00 10.95
CA LEU A 762 -27.82 -0.12 11.01
C LEU A 762 -27.13 -0.11 9.65
N GLU A 763 -26.96 1.05 9.03
CA GLU A 763 -26.16 1.25 7.80
C GLU A 763 -24.80 1.85 8.19
N PHE A 764 -23.72 1.40 7.56
CA PHE A 764 -22.36 1.80 7.95
C PHE A 764 -21.80 3.01 7.23
#